data_AF-A0A7J6REL1-F1
#
_entry.id   AF-A0A7J6REL1-F1
#
_cell.length_a   1.000
_cell.length_b   1.000
_cell.length_c   1.000
_cell.angle_alpha   90.00
_cell.angle_beta   90.00
_cell.angle_gamma   90.00
#
_symmetry.space_group_name_H-M   'P 1'
#
loop_
_entity.id
_entity.type
_entity.pdbx_description
1 polymer ?
#
loop_
_entity_poly.entity_id
_entity_poly.type
_entity_poly.pdbx_seq_one_letter_code
_entity_poly.pdbx_strand_id
1 'polypeptide(L)'
;HLVNRTVSVATAEGSSLEWTDVLDLMEAFVKLRLRAPLRDVTPLCFRFMNIPEGSAVDPKEMERKLHHAGRTLQLLGQGMVYHPEVFDFTCHSVARAKLMDPHTMAVVLYEAGRHGLRTKHYTDVIVPAAAELAPGMSLDDLRLSMRGLMRFVKDWRAFFDVICVKTTRVKDELPNMTNETLIMLMRVGKELRGSRQYNEIQKEVAGEISKRLSRREFSSIEQGMVSMYMDKDSRYPPAVYDLAYAIQKDLARQVAESCSDVSVGVRELLSVTDIVDLMDCWASWNLPVEHRLWNSLLNDLALCRLSEIKYSPNISLWSGVTLSCSRVNYYHSTWMAMVCDIGRDPFMLDKISFWQTGQFLAAVSRLNLFDEKLYSNVADVITKDMNLYKDPETLASTLWAMAKSGFVQENFVTAALASANSMVNSTNNNMNAWSQILWSLLQQGCHPSTDPQMANIVDFVSKLPVPAHRGHFRRLHQAADVLGEGSPMQKYLTHPLSSATALPPRDNRRNQISNQIAKCLSESSLLPGRAVDTRVIVSPTCSSILDVAIGAEGSSSAATPVTGLIVAAGETDHRQMRVVPASPEGSIGYYGGYGMKVEPHADHEFKHILTGQNLMYQRIFERRGLRVAIIGEREWARAQQRYPRRVTVIGSGNWGSTVARLVAIRAVQDSENLYDEEVRMWVFDEQVDYHGEQRSLVDIINTHHENVKYLPGIALPENVVAKPDLQEAVEGADILIFVLPHQFLPKILSQMKDFVRDGAIAVSLIKGGFDREILSDGSSKIVLCSDLIAEALPQLKTVAVLMGGNLAIEVAKDQFCEATLGCHDLQSAAILQHLFDSEMFCVNHVRDVQGVEMCGALKNIVAIGAGFCDGLGLGMNSKSAVLRIGLEEMRKIIKFIYPDVPDQTFFESCGVGDLITTCFGGRNRRCAEAFAKADGKKSWEAIESELLGGQKLQGTLTLLEIVDVLGDAPIKKEVPLFAAIYRCSFKGEPLVEFVKNLNTKQMHPDHAYLVNPYELKG
;
A
#
# COMPACT_ATOMS: atom_id res chain seq x y z
N HIS A 1 41.61 -40.18 2.47
CA HIS A 1 42.29 -41.46 2.81
C HIS A 1 42.87 -41.47 4.22
N LEU A 2 43.69 -40.48 4.61
CA LEU A 2 44.24 -40.36 5.97
C LEU A 2 43.14 -40.30 7.05
N VAL A 3 42.13 -39.46 6.85
CA VAL A 3 40.95 -39.33 7.74
C VAL A 3 40.24 -40.67 7.97
N ASN A 4 39.95 -41.42 6.89
CA ASN A 4 39.31 -42.74 7.01
C ASN A 4 40.21 -43.76 7.73
N ARG A 5 41.53 -43.67 7.53
CA ARG A 5 42.50 -44.51 8.25
C ARG A 5 42.55 -44.15 9.74
N THR A 6 42.52 -42.86 10.08
CA THR A 6 42.47 -42.39 11.48
C THR A 6 41.20 -42.85 12.19
N VAL A 7 40.02 -42.72 11.55
CA VAL A 7 38.75 -43.22 12.11
C VAL A 7 38.80 -44.75 12.26
N SER A 8 39.30 -45.48 11.26
CA SER A 8 39.45 -46.93 11.30
C SER A 8 40.42 -47.42 12.38
N VAL A 9 41.53 -46.72 12.59
CA VAL A 9 42.51 -47.04 13.65
C VAL A 9 41.92 -46.74 15.02
N ALA A 10 41.31 -45.57 15.22
CA ALA A 10 40.69 -45.21 16.49
C ALA A 10 39.55 -46.18 16.88
N THR A 11 38.80 -46.68 15.90
CA THR A 11 37.73 -47.67 16.13
C THR A 11 38.27 -49.07 16.44
N ALA A 12 39.40 -49.45 15.84
CA ALA A 12 40.07 -50.73 16.08
C ALA A 12 40.90 -50.77 17.38
N GLU A 13 41.61 -49.68 17.71
CA GLU A 13 42.45 -49.53 18.92
C GLU A 13 41.66 -49.09 20.16
N GLY A 14 40.32 -49.00 20.08
CA GLY A 14 39.49 -48.37 21.11
C GLY A 14 39.48 -49.01 22.51
N SER A 15 40.42 -49.90 22.83
CA SER A 15 40.77 -50.35 24.19
C SER A 15 41.94 -49.57 24.82
N SER A 16 42.74 -48.82 24.05
CA SER A 16 43.90 -48.05 24.54
C SER A 16 43.74 -46.53 24.50
N LEU A 17 42.63 -46.03 23.94
CA LEU A 17 42.33 -44.59 23.90
C LEU A 17 41.61 -44.15 25.16
N GLU A 18 42.00 -43.01 25.72
CA GLU A 18 41.25 -42.30 26.75
C GLU A 18 40.15 -41.43 26.12
N TRP A 19 39.13 -41.06 26.91
CA TRP A 19 38.04 -40.20 26.40
C TRP A 19 38.58 -38.84 25.91
N THR A 20 39.63 -38.31 26.53
CA THR A 20 40.30 -37.07 26.09
C THR A 20 40.87 -37.17 24.68
N ASP A 21 41.47 -38.31 24.32
CA ASP A 21 42.04 -38.52 22.98
C ASP A 21 40.93 -38.52 21.91
N VAL A 22 39.76 -39.07 22.24
CA VAL A 22 38.58 -39.06 21.37
C VAL A 22 38.04 -37.64 21.22
N LEU A 23 38.01 -36.84 22.29
CA LEU A 23 37.57 -35.44 22.25
C LEU A 23 38.51 -34.57 21.39
N ASP A 24 39.83 -34.75 21.50
CA ASP A 24 40.80 -34.03 20.69
C ASP A 24 40.64 -34.35 19.19
N LEU A 25 40.40 -35.62 18.87
CA LEU A 25 40.10 -36.06 17.50
C LEU A 25 38.79 -35.46 16.98
N MET A 26 37.73 -35.45 17.80
CA MET A 26 36.46 -34.81 17.46
C MET A 26 36.64 -33.30 17.22
N GLU A 27 37.43 -32.61 18.05
CA GLU A 27 37.71 -31.19 17.89
C GLU A 27 38.48 -30.89 16.58
N ALA A 28 39.44 -31.74 16.23
CA ALA A 28 40.13 -31.65 14.94
C ALA A 28 39.15 -31.80 13.76
N PHE A 29 38.21 -32.74 13.83
CA PHE A 29 37.18 -32.91 12.80
C PHE A 29 36.24 -31.72 12.70
N VAL A 30 35.86 -31.10 13.82
CA VAL A 30 35.06 -29.87 13.82
C VAL A 30 35.82 -28.72 13.16
N LYS A 31 37.09 -28.48 13.53
CA LYS A 31 37.94 -27.43 12.94
C LYS A 31 38.12 -27.62 11.42
N LEU A 32 38.23 -28.87 10.97
CA LEU A 32 38.33 -29.22 9.56
C LEU A 32 36.98 -29.33 8.84
N ARG A 33 35.85 -29.07 9.52
CA ARG A 33 34.47 -29.19 9.01
C ARG A 33 34.12 -30.57 8.44
N LEU A 34 34.67 -31.63 9.04
CA LEU A 34 34.52 -33.03 8.63
C LEU A 34 33.36 -33.72 9.37
N ARG A 35 32.13 -33.51 8.90
CA ARG A 35 30.90 -34.00 9.56
C ARG A 35 30.77 -35.53 9.63
N ALA A 36 31.08 -36.24 8.55
CA ALA A 36 30.96 -37.71 8.52
C ALA A 36 31.97 -38.39 9.47
N PRO A 37 33.27 -38.04 9.44
CA PRO A 37 34.25 -38.53 10.42
C PRO A 37 33.87 -38.23 11.87
N LEU A 38 33.34 -37.04 12.15
CA LEU A 38 32.84 -36.67 13.48
C LEU A 38 31.71 -37.61 13.95
N ARG A 39 30.72 -37.87 13.09
CA ARG A 39 29.65 -38.83 13.37
C ARG A 39 30.21 -40.23 13.60
N ASP A 40 31.13 -40.68 12.76
CA ASP A 40 31.62 -42.06 12.77
C ASP A 40 32.54 -42.35 13.97
N VAL A 41 33.20 -41.34 14.56
CA VAL A 41 34.01 -41.50 15.77
C VAL A 41 33.20 -41.40 17.07
N THR A 42 32.01 -40.78 17.04
CA THR A 42 31.16 -40.53 18.22
C THR A 42 30.80 -41.79 19.02
N PRO A 43 30.51 -42.96 18.40
CA PRO A 43 30.21 -44.18 19.15
C PRO A 43 31.32 -44.65 20.10
N LEU A 44 32.57 -44.20 19.92
CA LEU A 44 33.66 -44.48 20.87
C LEU A 44 33.42 -43.84 22.23
N CYS A 45 32.77 -42.67 22.27
CA CYS A 45 32.41 -42.00 23.51
C CYS A 45 31.47 -42.84 24.38
N PHE A 46 30.63 -43.70 23.79
CA PHE A 46 29.63 -44.50 24.52
C PHE A 46 30.27 -45.53 25.45
N ARG A 47 31.47 -46.01 25.12
CA ARG A 47 32.21 -46.97 25.97
C ARG A 47 32.56 -46.36 27.33
N PHE A 48 32.90 -45.07 27.35
CA PHE A 48 33.22 -44.34 28.57
C PHE A 48 31.98 -43.90 29.36
N MET A 49 30.81 -43.85 28.70
CA MET A 49 29.50 -43.56 29.31
C MET A 49 28.85 -44.79 29.95
N ASN A 50 29.36 -46.00 29.69
CA ASN A 50 28.79 -47.22 30.25
C ASN A 50 28.93 -47.24 31.79
N ILE A 51 27.81 -47.52 32.48
CA ILE A 51 27.73 -47.72 33.92
C ILE A 51 27.04 -49.07 34.14
N PRO A 52 27.72 -50.09 34.68
CA PRO A 52 27.10 -51.40 34.88
C PRO A 52 25.94 -51.30 35.88
N GLU A 53 24.81 -51.94 35.56
CA GLU A 53 23.61 -51.94 36.40
C GLU A 53 23.93 -52.43 37.84
N GLY A 54 23.50 -51.66 38.84
CA GLY A 54 23.74 -51.97 40.26
C GLY A 54 25.06 -51.45 40.85
N SER A 55 25.92 -50.79 40.06
CA SER A 55 27.18 -50.20 40.53
C SER A 55 26.97 -48.83 41.17
N ALA A 56 27.42 -48.64 42.42
CA ALA A 56 27.54 -47.30 43.01
C ALA A 56 28.77 -46.60 42.40
N VAL A 57 28.55 -45.61 41.54
CA VAL A 57 29.63 -44.81 40.95
C VAL A 57 30.02 -43.69 41.93
N ASP A 58 31.31 -43.51 42.15
CA ASP A 58 31.84 -42.40 42.95
C ASP A 58 31.36 -41.05 42.34
N PRO A 59 30.76 -40.14 43.13
CA PRO A 59 30.28 -38.85 42.64
C PRO A 59 31.32 -38.04 41.85
N LYS A 60 32.60 -38.10 42.24
CA LYS A 60 33.68 -37.39 41.52
C LYS A 60 33.98 -38.02 40.16
N GLU A 61 33.94 -39.34 40.07
CA GLU A 61 34.09 -40.04 38.79
C GLU A 61 32.93 -39.73 37.85
N MET A 62 31.70 -39.68 38.39
CA MET A 62 30.51 -39.30 37.65
C MET A 62 30.58 -37.85 37.13
N GLU A 63 31.03 -36.91 37.97
CA GLU A 63 31.26 -35.51 37.59
C GLU A 63 32.21 -35.40 36.40
N ARG A 64 33.36 -36.12 36.44
CA ARG A 64 34.31 -36.17 35.32
C ARG A 64 33.68 -36.74 34.05
N LYS A 65 32.91 -37.83 34.15
CA LYS A 65 32.22 -38.43 33.00
C LYS A 65 31.16 -37.47 32.41
N LEU A 66 30.43 -36.75 33.25
CA LEU A 66 29.45 -35.75 32.82
C LEU A 66 30.13 -34.56 32.12
N HIS A 67 31.28 -34.10 32.63
CA HIS A 67 32.07 -33.04 32.00
C HIS A 67 32.50 -33.44 30.56
N HIS A 68 33.06 -34.64 30.38
CA HIS A 68 33.42 -35.14 29.05
C HIS A 68 32.21 -35.38 28.15
N ALA A 69 31.07 -35.81 28.70
CA ALA A 69 29.82 -35.92 27.95
C ALA A 69 29.30 -34.55 27.47
N GLY A 70 29.36 -33.53 28.33
CA GLY A 70 29.05 -32.14 27.94
C GLY A 70 29.97 -31.64 26.81
N ARG A 71 31.28 -31.88 26.91
CA ARG A 71 32.24 -31.55 25.84
C ARG A 71 31.93 -32.32 24.55
N THR A 72 31.54 -33.58 24.65
CA THR A 72 31.09 -34.39 23.50
C THR A 72 29.88 -33.73 22.83
N LEU A 73 28.85 -33.35 23.59
CA LEU A 73 27.66 -32.66 23.06
C LEU A 73 28.02 -31.33 22.38
N GLN A 74 28.90 -30.54 22.97
CA GLN A 74 29.37 -29.27 22.38
C GLN A 74 30.00 -29.48 21.00
N LEU A 75 30.89 -30.47 20.87
CA LEU A 75 31.57 -30.77 19.60
C LEU A 75 30.60 -31.33 18.56
N LEU A 76 29.66 -32.19 18.98
CA LEU A 76 28.58 -32.67 18.12
C LEU A 76 27.70 -31.53 17.61
N GLY A 77 27.34 -30.60 18.51
CA GLY A 77 26.60 -29.39 18.18
C GLY A 77 27.33 -28.53 17.15
N GLN A 78 28.62 -28.25 17.35
CA GLN A 78 29.44 -27.48 16.39
C GLN A 78 29.48 -28.15 15.01
N GLY A 79 29.47 -29.48 14.95
CA GLY A 79 29.40 -30.25 13.70
C GLY A 79 27.98 -30.55 13.18
N MET A 80 26.91 -30.07 13.84
CA MET A 80 25.52 -30.38 13.52
C MET A 80 25.23 -31.90 13.45
N VAL A 81 25.82 -32.68 14.36
CA VAL A 81 25.62 -34.12 14.52
C VAL A 81 24.76 -34.36 15.76
N TYR A 82 23.83 -35.31 15.68
CA TYR A 82 22.94 -35.67 16.78
C TYR A 82 23.14 -37.12 17.17
N HIS A 83 23.34 -37.38 18.47
CA HIS A 83 23.38 -38.71 19.06
C HIS A 83 22.56 -38.74 20.36
N PRO A 84 21.45 -39.51 20.42
CA PRO A 84 20.58 -39.57 21.59
C PRO A 84 21.29 -40.14 22.83
N GLU A 85 22.25 -41.05 22.64
CA GLU A 85 22.90 -41.79 23.74
C GLU A 85 23.65 -40.86 24.71
N VAL A 86 24.23 -39.77 24.18
CA VAL A 86 24.93 -38.78 25.01
C VAL A 86 23.93 -37.98 25.85
N PHE A 87 22.76 -37.64 25.29
CA PHE A 87 21.68 -36.99 26.03
C PHE A 87 21.03 -37.94 27.04
N ASP A 88 20.81 -39.20 26.69
CA ASP A 88 20.33 -40.23 27.61
C ASP A 88 21.27 -40.37 28.81
N PHE A 89 22.58 -40.30 28.57
CA PHE A 89 23.58 -40.36 29.64
C PHE A 89 23.53 -39.13 30.56
N THR A 90 23.56 -37.91 30.01
CA THR A 90 23.58 -36.66 30.79
C THR A 90 22.26 -36.37 31.49
N CYS A 91 21.14 -36.78 30.89
CA CYS A 91 19.77 -36.43 31.31
C CYS A 91 19.01 -37.62 31.90
N HIS A 92 19.72 -38.69 32.28
CA HIS A 92 19.13 -39.93 32.82
C HIS A 92 18.23 -39.72 34.04
N SER A 93 18.66 -38.85 34.97
CA SER A 93 17.90 -38.53 36.17
C SER A 93 18.28 -37.16 36.74
N VAL A 94 17.36 -36.56 37.51
CA VAL A 94 17.63 -35.30 38.22
C VAL A 94 18.85 -35.41 39.13
N ALA A 95 19.00 -36.55 39.84
CA ALA A 95 20.12 -36.78 40.76
C ALA A 95 21.47 -36.79 40.04
N ARG A 96 21.55 -37.39 38.85
CA ARG A 96 22.76 -37.36 38.02
C ARG A 96 23.01 -35.94 37.49
N ALA A 97 21.97 -35.26 37.05
CA ALA A 97 22.09 -33.91 36.51
C ALA A 97 22.62 -32.89 37.54
N LYS A 98 22.35 -33.10 38.84
CA LYS A 98 22.88 -32.27 39.94
C LYS A 98 24.38 -32.41 40.16
N LEU A 99 25.03 -33.44 39.61
CA LEU A 99 26.48 -33.63 39.69
C LEU A 99 27.24 -32.87 38.59
N MET A 100 26.53 -32.25 37.64
CA MET A 100 27.17 -31.43 36.61
C MET A 100 27.67 -30.11 37.22
N ASP A 101 28.84 -29.66 36.78
CA ASP A 101 29.26 -28.29 37.01
C ASP A 101 28.37 -27.30 36.22
N PRO A 102 28.29 -26.02 36.63
CA PRO A 102 27.40 -25.04 36.00
C PRO A 102 27.62 -24.86 34.49
N HIS A 103 28.86 -24.97 34.00
CA HIS A 103 29.19 -24.82 32.59
C HIS A 103 28.70 -26.02 31.78
N THR A 104 28.97 -27.24 32.27
CA THR A 104 28.48 -28.48 31.65
C THR A 104 26.95 -28.46 31.55
N MET A 105 26.25 -28.07 32.62
CA MET A 105 24.79 -27.95 32.60
C MET A 105 24.30 -26.97 31.51
N ALA A 106 24.94 -25.82 31.37
CA ALA A 106 24.58 -24.82 30.36
C ALA A 106 24.75 -25.35 28.92
N VAL A 107 25.83 -26.09 28.67
CA VAL A 107 26.08 -26.75 27.37
C VAL A 107 25.01 -27.79 27.06
N VAL A 108 24.66 -28.65 28.03
CA VAL A 108 23.61 -29.67 27.84
C VAL A 108 22.28 -29.02 27.52
N LEU A 109 21.89 -27.99 28.26
CA LEU A 109 20.66 -27.23 28.01
C LEU A 109 20.63 -26.60 26.62
N TYR A 110 21.74 -25.98 26.20
CA TYR A 110 21.83 -25.34 24.89
C TYR A 110 21.71 -26.34 23.74
N GLU A 111 22.47 -27.44 23.78
CA GLU A 111 22.43 -28.45 22.73
C GLU A 111 21.09 -29.19 22.73
N ALA A 112 20.50 -29.47 23.90
CA ALA A 112 19.15 -30.01 23.98
C ALA A 112 18.12 -29.05 23.37
N GLY A 113 18.19 -27.76 23.69
CA GLY A 113 17.30 -26.74 23.13
C GLY A 113 17.44 -26.59 21.60
N ARG A 114 18.68 -26.66 21.10
CA ARG A 114 19.00 -26.55 19.67
C ARG A 114 18.39 -27.68 18.83
N HIS A 115 18.29 -28.89 19.37
CA HIS A 115 17.62 -30.03 18.73
C HIS A 115 16.07 -30.03 18.90
N GLY A 116 15.53 -29.10 19.69
CA GLY A 116 14.12 -28.76 19.73
C GLY A 116 13.21 -29.85 20.34
N LEU A 117 12.08 -30.14 19.67
CA LEU A 117 11.10 -31.12 20.17
C LEU A 117 11.67 -32.54 20.33
N ARG A 118 12.73 -32.89 19.59
CA ARG A 118 13.37 -34.22 19.64
C ARG A 118 14.03 -34.51 20.98
N THR A 119 14.33 -33.48 21.75
CA THR A 119 15.12 -33.51 22.99
C THR A 119 14.39 -32.81 24.14
N LYS A 120 13.10 -32.49 23.96
CA LYS A 120 12.28 -31.80 24.97
C LYS A 120 12.22 -32.60 26.27
N HIS A 121 12.00 -33.92 26.17
CA HIS A 121 11.90 -34.82 27.32
C HIS A 121 13.17 -34.84 28.17
N TYR A 122 14.36 -34.68 27.58
CA TYR A 122 15.60 -34.53 28.34
C TYR A 122 15.63 -33.24 29.16
N THR A 123 15.18 -32.15 28.56
CA THR A 123 15.15 -30.83 29.20
C THR A 123 14.14 -30.81 30.35
N ASP A 124 12.99 -31.45 30.18
CA ASP A 124 11.98 -31.63 31.24
C ASP A 124 12.54 -32.33 32.48
N VAL A 125 13.50 -33.25 32.32
CA VAL A 125 14.19 -33.93 33.43
C VAL A 125 15.24 -33.04 34.09
N ILE A 126 16.04 -32.29 33.34
CA ILE A 126 17.22 -31.59 33.91
C ILE A 126 16.94 -30.16 34.37
N VAL A 127 15.88 -29.51 33.91
CA VAL A 127 15.53 -28.12 34.29
C VAL A 127 15.44 -27.91 35.81
N PRO A 128 14.89 -28.83 36.62
CA PRO A 128 14.93 -28.69 38.08
C PRO A 128 16.35 -28.64 38.65
N ALA A 129 17.27 -29.48 38.16
CA ALA A 129 18.67 -29.47 38.58
C ALA A 129 19.39 -28.19 38.09
N ALA A 130 19.10 -27.76 36.85
CA ALA A 130 19.63 -26.52 36.31
C ALA A 130 19.22 -25.30 37.13
N ALA A 131 17.96 -25.25 37.61
CA ALA A 131 17.47 -24.16 38.44
C ALA A 131 18.24 -24.05 39.77
N GLU A 132 18.64 -25.18 40.38
CA GLU A 132 19.47 -25.19 41.60
C GLU A 132 20.91 -24.74 41.34
N LEU A 133 21.49 -25.09 40.18
CA LEU A 133 22.84 -24.71 39.79
C LEU A 133 22.95 -23.28 39.23
N ALA A 134 21.83 -22.70 38.80
CA ALA A 134 21.79 -21.40 38.15
C ALA A 134 22.48 -20.25 38.93
N PRO A 135 22.40 -20.18 40.28
CA PRO A 135 23.14 -19.17 41.05
C PRO A 135 24.66 -19.22 40.86
N GLY A 136 25.24 -20.39 40.55
CA GLY A 136 26.67 -20.61 40.33
C GLY A 136 27.15 -20.52 38.87
N MET A 137 26.23 -20.39 37.90
CA MET A 137 26.56 -20.24 36.48
C MET A 137 27.26 -18.91 36.19
N SER A 138 28.21 -18.83 35.25
CA SER A 138 28.72 -17.53 34.77
C SER A 138 27.66 -16.76 33.94
N LEU A 139 27.93 -15.50 33.56
CA LEU A 139 27.01 -14.77 32.67
C LEU A 139 26.87 -15.45 31.30
N ASP A 140 27.95 -16.03 30.79
CA ASP A 140 27.94 -16.78 29.52
C ASP A 140 27.17 -18.08 29.66
N ASP A 141 27.30 -18.79 30.78
CA ASP A 141 26.52 -20.00 31.06
C ASP A 141 25.03 -19.71 31.21
N LEU A 142 24.67 -18.59 31.84
CA LEU A 142 23.30 -18.11 31.91
C LEU A 142 22.75 -17.79 30.52
N ARG A 143 23.49 -17.06 29.69
CA ARG A 143 23.11 -16.76 28.30
C ARG A 143 22.92 -18.04 27.49
N LEU A 144 23.84 -18.99 27.61
CA LEU A 144 23.82 -20.27 26.90
C LEU A 144 22.61 -21.13 27.33
N SER A 145 22.36 -21.22 28.64
CA SER A 145 21.19 -21.90 29.21
C SER A 145 19.88 -21.28 28.75
N MET A 146 19.78 -19.95 28.78
CA MET A 146 18.59 -19.23 28.31
C MET A 146 18.31 -19.54 26.83
N ARG A 147 19.33 -19.51 25.97
CA ARG A 147 19.20 -19.88 24.54
C ARG A 147 18.61 -21.29 24.36
N GLY A 148 19.07 -22.26 25.15
CA GLY A 148 18.53 -23.61 25.15
C GLY A 148 17.05 -23.66 25.56
N LEU A 149 16.68 -22.85 26.54
CA LEU A 149 15.35 -22.85 27.15
C LEU A 149 14.32 -21.96 26.42
N MET A 150 14.76 -21.09 25.49
CA MET A 150 13.90 -20.07 24.89
C MET A 150 12.67 -20.59 24.13
N ARG A 151 12.68 -21.84 23.66
CA ARG A 151 11.57 -22.41 22.90
C ARG A 151 10.36 -22.77 23.77
N PHE A 152 10.56 -23.07 25.05
CA PHE A 152 9.52 -23.53 25.97
C PHE A 152 9.57 -22.78 27.32
N VAL A 153 9.66 -21.44 27.27
CA VAL A 153 9.79 -20.57 28.45
C VAL A 153 8.73 -20.83 29.52
N LYS A 154 7.48 -21.10 29.12
CA LYS A 154 6.37 -21.38 30.04
C LYS A 154 6.53 -22.72 30.76
N ASP A 155 6.95 -23.75 30.03
CA ASP A 155 7.14 -25.10 30.57
C ASP A 155 8.32 -25.13 31.56
N TRP A 156 9.35 -24.31 31.32
CA TRP A 156 10.59 -24.29 32.11
C TRP A 156 10.73 -23.05 33.00
N ARG A 157 9.59 -22.51 33.44
CA ARG A 157 9.51 -21.32 34.29
C ARG A 157 10.35 -21.41 35.56
N ALA A 158 10.51 -22.61 36.14
CA ALA A 158 11.26 -22.81 37.38
C ALA A 158 12.72 -22.32 37.31
N PHE A 159 13.38 -22.47 36.15
CA PHE A 159 14.73 -21.95 35.93
C PHE A 159 14.73 -20.42 35.92
N PHE A 160 13.84 -19.81 35.13
CA PHE A 160 13.70 -18.36 35.06
C PHE A 160 13.32 -17.74 36.41
N ASP A 161 12.47 -18.39 37.22
CA ASP A 161 12.10 -17.89 38.54
C ASP A 161 13.34 -17.76 39.46
N VAL A 162 14.31 -18.67 39.36
CA VAL A 162 15.54 -18.58 40.17
C VAL A 162 16.40 -17.39 39.74
N ILE A 163 16.69 -17.27 38.44
CA ILE A 163 17.64 -16.27 37.94
C ILE A 163 17.05 -14.86 37.86
N CYS A 164 15.76 -14.75 37.55
CA CYS A 164 15.09 -13.48 37.32
C CYS A 164 14.44 -12.95 38.61
N VAL A 165 13.80 -13.82 39.41
CA VAL A 165 12.92 -13.39 40.51
C VAL A 165 13.55 -13.60 41.90
N LYS A 166 14.11 -14.79 42.14
CA LYS A 166 14.63 -15.16 43.47
C LYS A 166 16.02 -14.60 43.77
N THR A 167 16.76 -14.19 42.73
CA THR A 167 18.08 -13.58 42.85
C THR A 167 18.06 -12.16 42.27
N THR A 168 18.86 -11.24 42.83
CA THR A 168 19.03 -9.89 42.24
C THR A 168 20.03 -9.87 41.10
N ARG A 169 20.75 -10.97 40.91
CA ARG A 169 21.89 -11.11 39.99
C ARG A 169 21.59 -10.67 38.57
N VAL A 170 20.44 -11.06 37.99
CA VAL A 170 20.06 -10.63 36.64
C VAL A 170 19.89 -9.11 36.56
N LYS A 171 19.35 -8.47 37.60
CA LYS A 171 19.17 -7.02 37.66
C LYS A 171 20.50 -6.28 37.83
N ASP A 172 21.35 -6.77 38.73
CA ASP A 172 22.64 -6.15 39.04
C ASP A 172 23.62 -6.24 37.86
N GLU A 173 23.51 -7.29 37.04
CA GLU A 173 24.39 -7.55 35.90
C GLU A 173 23.87 -7.01 34.56
N LEU A 174 22.67 -6.41 34.49
CA LEU A 174 22.11 -5.85 33.24
C LEU A 174 23.12 -4.97 32.46
N PRO A 175 23.92 -4.08 33.11
CA PRO A 175 24.91 -3.27 32.40
C PRO A 175 26.02 -4.09 31.74
N ASN A 176 26.33 -5.27 32.26
CA ASN A 176 27.40 -6.15 31.77
C ASN A 176 26.90 -7.18 30.74
N MET A 177 25.58 -7.30 30.55
CA MET A 177 25.00 -8.26 29.60
C MET A 177 25.18 -7.82 28.14
N THR A 178 25.28 -8.80 27.23
CA THR A 178 25.26 -8.53 25.79
C THR A 178 23.85 -8.11 25.32
N ASN A 179 23.75 -7.41 24.19
CA ASN A 179 22.46 -7.04 23.58
C ASN A 179 21.57 -8.28 23.35
N GLU A 180 22.17 -9.40 22.91
CA GLU A 180 21.44 -10.64 22.72
C GLU A 180 20.80 -11.15 24.01
N THR A 181 21.52 -11.08 25.14
CA THR A 181 20.99 -11.48 26.45
C THR A 181 19.83 -10.58 26.88
N LEU A 182 19.93 -9.27 26.64
CA LEU A 182 18.85 -8.31 26.93
C LEU A 182 17.60 -8.61 26.08
N ILE A 183 17.77 -8.92 24.79
CA ILE A 183 16.68 -9.32 23.88
C ILE A 183 16.00 -10.61 24.37
N MET A 184 16.77 -11.61 24.80
CA MET A 184 16.21 -12.85 25.37
C MET A 184 15.41 -12.57 26.65
N LEU A 185 15.90 -11.70 27.53
CA LEU A 185 15.17 -11.29 28.74
C LEU A 185 13.86 -10.56 28.41
N MET A 186 13.84 -9.73 27.35
CA MET A 186 12.61 -9.12 26.86
C MET A 186 11.58 -10.17 26.43
N ARG A 187 12.01 -11.23 25.72
CA ARG A 187 11.15 -12.36 25.36
C ARG A 187 10.63 -13.13 26.57
N VAL A 188 11.50 -13.42 27.55
CA VAL A 188 11.09 -14.08 28.80
C VAL A 188 10.02 -13.26 29.52
N GLY A 189 10.22 -11.94 29.62
CA GLY A 189 9.23 -11.01 30.18
C GLY A 189 7.88 -11.10 29.46
N LYS A 190 7.87 -11.07 28.12
CA LYS A 190 6.64 -11.21 27.31
C LYS A 190 5.91 -12.54 27.56
N GLU A 191 6.62 -13.66 27.56
CA GLU A 191 6.00 -14.98 27.74
C GLU A 191 5.46 -15.22 29.16
N LEU A 192 6.07 -14.59 30.17
CA LEU A 192 5.73 -14.75 31.59
C LEU A 192 5.01 -13.54 32.21
N ARG A 193 4.53 -12.60 31.38
CA ARG A 193 3.84 -11.34 31.76
C ARG A 193 2.61 -11.48 32.67
N GLY A 194 2.11 -12.69 32.88
CA GLY A 194 1.05 -12.98 33.85
C GLY A 194 1.47 -12.76 35.31
N SER A 195 2.77 -12.62 35.59
CA SER A 195 3.33 -12.42 36.93
C SER A 195 3.99 -11.05 37.06
N ARG A 196 3.65 -10.32 38.14
CA ARG A 196 4.13 -8.96 38.42
C ARG A 196 5.66 -8.87 38.47
N GLN A 197 6.33 -9.90 38.98
CA GLN A 197 7.79 -9.94 39.12
C GLN A 197 8.49 -9.87 37.75
N TYR A 198 7.95 -10.53 36.72
CA TYR A 198 8.50 -10.48 35.37
C TYR A 198 8.24 -9.14 34.67
N ASN A 199 7.14 -8.46 35.00
CA ASN A 199 6.88 -7.10 34.51
C ASN A 199 7.93 -6.13 35.05
N GLU A 200 8.33 -6.23 36.33
CA GLU A 200 9.40 -5.40 36.89
C GLU A 200 10.76 -5.68 36.23
N ILE A 201 11.07 -6.93 35.90
CA ILE A 201 12.33 -7.26 35.21
C ILE A 201 12.32 -6.70 33.80
N GLN A 202 11.20 -6.83 33.10
CA GLN A 202 11.05 -6.27 31.77
C GLN A 202 11.16 -4.73 31.78
N LYS A 203 10.72 -4.07 32.85
CA LYS A 203 10.93 -2.63 33.06
C LYS A 203 12.42 -2.29 33.15
N GLU A 204 13.19 -3.00 33.99
CA GLU A 204 14.63 -2.76 34.17
C GLU A 204 15.41 -3.04 32.88
N VAL A 205 15.09 -4.14 32.20
CA VAL A 205 15.67 -4.49 30.89
C VAL A 205 15.34 -3.43 29.86
N ALA A 206 14.10 -2.94 29.82
CA ALA A 206 13.71 -1.88 28.89
C ALA A 206 14.44 -0.56 29.15
N GLY A 207 14.70 -0.24 30.43
CA GLY A 207 15.50 0.91 30.84
C GLY A 207 16.95 0.81 30.35
N GLU A 208 17.57 -0.36 30.48
CA GLU A 208 18.95 -0.59 30.01
C GLU A 208 19.05 -0.56 28.48
N ILE A 209 18.12 -1.21 27.77
CA ILE A 209 18.06 -1.15 26.30
C ILE A 209 17.89 0.31 25.84
N SER A 210 17.03 1.09 26.51
CA SER A 210 16.82 2.51 26.15
C SER A 210 18.10 3.34 26.29
N LYS A 211 18.91 3.11 27.34
CA LYS A 211 20.21 3.78 27.50
C LYS A 211 21.17 3.42 26.37
N ARG A 212 21.27 2.14 26.01
CA ARG A 212 22.15 1.67 24.93
C ARG A 212 21.70 2.14 23.55
N LEU A 213 20.39 2.19 23.32
CA LEU A 213 19.81 2.78 22.12
C LEU A 213 20.21 4.26 21.97
N SER A 214 20.17 5.04 23.06
CA SER A 214 20.61 6.45 23.03
C SER A 214 22.10 6.63 22.72
N ARG A 215 22.92 5.62 22.99
CA ARG A 215 24.36 5.56 22.66
C ARG A 215 24.66 4.95 21.29
N ARG A 216 23.63 4.55 20.53
CA ARG A 216 23.74 3.82 19.25
C ARG A 216 24.46 2.46 19.35
N GLU A 217 24.32 1.78 20.48
CA GLU A 217 24.92 0.45 20.71
C GLU A 217 24.03 -0.71 20.20
N PHE A 218 22.83 -0.42 19.70
CA PHE A 218 21.89 -1.40 19.12
C PHE A 218 21.79 -1.21 17.60
N SER A 219 22.07 -2.28 16.86
CA SER A 219 21.82 -2.34 15.41
C SER A 219 20.32 -2.32 15.10
N SER A 220 19.96 -1.94 13.87
CA SER A 220 18.57 -1.96 13.38
C SER A 220 17.90 -3.34 13.49
N ILE A 221 18.66 -4.42 13.25
CA ILE A 221 18.20 -5.80 13.43
C ILE A 221 17.83 -6.06 14.89
N GLU A 222 18.73 -5.71 15.81
CA GLU A 222 18.49 -5.89 17.25
C GLU A 222 17.30 -5.04 17.71
N GLN A 223 17.14 -3.81 17.21
CA GLN A 223 15.98 -2.96 17.48
C GLN A 223 14.67 -3.62 17.04
N GLY A 224 14.64 -4.20 15.82
CA GLY A 224 13.50 -4.99 15.34
C GLY A 224 13.19 -6.19 16.24
N MET A 225 14.22 -6.94 16.66
CA MET A 225 14.06 -8.07 17.57
C MET A 225 13.50 -7.68 18.95
N VAL A 226 13.95 -6.56 19.52
CA VAL A 226 13.38 -6.06 20.78
C VAL A 226 11.90 -5.72 20.59
N SER A 227 11.54 -5.04 19.50
CA SER A 227 10.14 -4.68 19.20
C SER A 227 9.24 -5.90 19.09
N MET A 228 9.70 -7.02 18.50
CA MET A 228 8.94 -8.29 18.43
C MET A 228 8.52 -8.83 19.81
N TYR A 229 9.23 -8.46 20.87
CA TYR A 229 8.98 -8.93 22.23
C TYR A 229 8.22 -7.89 23.09
N MET A 230 7.62 -6.88 22.46
CA MET A 230 6.73 -5.92 23.10
C MET A 230 5.27 -6.14 22.68
N ASP A 231 4.30 -5.81 23.54
CA ASP A 231 2.86 -5.88 23.23
C ASP A 231 2.09 -4.80 24.03
N LYS A 232 0.94 -4.35 23.56
CA LYS A 232 0.10 -3.31 24.21
C LYS A 232 -0.88 -3.93 25.20
N ASP A 233 -0.32 -4.61 26.19
CA ASP A 233 -1.09 -5.11 27.33
C ASP A 233 -1.10 -4.05 28.44
N SER A 234 -2.25 -3.79 29.05
CA SER A 234 -2.36 -2.85 30.17
C SER A 234 -1.51 -3.24 31.39
N ARG A 235 -1.01 -4.48 31.42
CA ARG A 235 -0.10 -4.99 32.44
C ARG A 235 1.36 -4.59 32.24
N TYR A 236 1.74 -4.03 31.09
CA TYR A 236 3.13 -3.62 30.84
C TYR A 236 3.52 -2.36 31.65
N PRO A 237 4.77 -2.28 32.13
CA PRO A 237 5.30 -1.08 32.78
C PRO A 237 5.47 0.09 31.78
N PRO A 238 5.29 1.36 32.22
CA PRO A 238 5.51 2.55 31.39
C PRO A 238 6.84 2.58 30.63
N ALA A 239 7.94 2.10 31.25
CA ALA A 239 9.27 2.09 30.60
C ALA A 239 9.31 1.24 29.32
N VAL A 240 8.47 0.20 29.21
CA VAL A 240 8.36 -0.60 27.97
C VAL A 240 7.66 0.21 26.89
N TYR A 241 6.71 1.09 27.28
CA TYR A 241 6.07 2.02 26.36
C TYR A 241 7.05 3.08 25.84
N ASP A 242 7.85 3.64 26.73
CA ASP A 242 8.88 4.62 26.37
C ASP A 242 9.93 4.02 25.44
N LEU A 243 10.35 2.78 25.71
CA LEU A 243 11.30 2.06 24.85
C LEU A 243 10.72 1.80 23.45
N ALA A 244 9.45 1.39 23.34
CA ALA A 244 8.80 1.19 22.05
C ALA A 244 8.83 2.48 21.21
N TYR A 245 8.54 3.62 21.83
CA TYR A 245 8.62 4.93 21.17
C TYR A 245 10.06 5.34 20.83
N ALA A 246 11.03 5.02 21.69
CA ALA A 246 12.44 5.31 21.44
C ALA A 246 12.99 4.53 20.23
N ILE A 247 12.67 3.23 20.11
CA ILE A 247 13.03 2.41 18.96
C ILE A 247 12.39 2.96 17.69
N GLN A 248 11.10 3.31 17.75
CA GLN A 248 10.42 3.94 16.63
C GLN A 248 11.12 5.25 16.23
N LYS A 249 11.53 6.10 17.16
CA LYS A 249 12.21 7.35 16.81
C LYS A 249 13.59 7.10 16.18
N ASP A 250 14.33 6.12 16.68
CA ASP A 250 15.70 5.85 16.22
C ASP A 250 15.71 5.22 14.81
N LEU A 251 14.87 4.23 14.54
CA LEU A 251 14.73 3.65 13.19
C LEU A 251 14.28 4.70 12.16
N ALA A 252 13.41 5.64 12.53
CA ALA A 252 12.90 6.68 11.64
C ALA A 252 14.03 7.58 11.18
N ARG A 253 14.87 7.93 12.14
CA ARG A 253 16.04 8.76 11.94
C ARG A 253 17.08 8.03 11.11
N GLN A 254 17.37 6.76 11.40
CA GLN A 254 18.30 5.96 10.60
C GLN A 254 17.84 5.91 9.14
N VAL A 255 16.55 5.68 8.89
CA VAL A 255 15.97 5.72 7.54
C VAL A 255 16.11 7.11 6.91
N ALA A 256 15.74 8.18 7.62
CA ALA A 256 15.89 9.55 7.10
C ALA A 256 17.36 9.93 6.80
N GLU A 257 18.31 9.46 7.61
CA GLU A 257 19.76 9.62 7.41
C GLU A 257 20.28 8.78 6.22
N SER A 258 19.59 7.70 5.84
CA SER A 258 19.98 6.77 4.77
C SER A 258 19.46 7.13 3.37
N CYS A 259 18.60 8.15 3.22
CA CYS A 259 17.80 8.30 2.00
C CYS A 259 18.26 9.42 1.06
N SER A 260 19.00 9.02 0.01
CA SER A 260 18.70 9.36 -1.38
C SER A 260 17.84 8.29 -2.08
N ASP A 261 17.71 7.09 -1.49
CA ASP A 261 16.86 6.01 -2.01
C ASP A 261 16.42 5.09 -0.85
N VAL A 262 15.20 5.32 -0.33
CA VAL A 262 14.58 4.58 0.79
C VAL A 262 14.51 3.07 0.52
N SER A 263 14.51 2.68 -0.75
CA SER A 263 14.27 1.31 -1.17
C SER A 263 15.44 0.37 -0.87
N VAL A 264 16.69 0.83 -0.88
CA VAL A 264 17.88 -0.03 -0.76
C VAL A 264 18.20 -0.35 0.70
N GLY A 265 18.16 0.67 1.58
CA GLY A 265 18.55 0.52 2.99
C GLY A 265 17.68 -0.49 3.73
N VAL A 266 16.36 -0.50 3.51
CA VAL A 266 15.47 -1.40 4.26
C VAL A 266 15.41 -2.81 3.67
N ARG A 267 15.72 -2.98 2.37
CA ARG A 267 15.80 -4.30 1.72
C ARG A 267 16.84 -5.21 2.37
N GLU A 268 17.92 -4.66 2.90
CA GLU A 268 19.03 -5.45 3.47
C GLU A 268 18.93 -5.66 4.99
N LEU A 269 18.05 -4.93 5.69
CA LEU A 269 18.07 -4.85 7.16
C LEU A 269 17.23 -5.89 7.90
N LEU A 270 16.12 -6.41 7.36
CA LEU A 270 15.23 -7.34 8.08
C LEU A 270 14.67 -8.43 7.18
N SER A 271 14.48 -9.65 7.72
CA SER A 271 13.79 -10.73 7.00
C SER A 271 12.29 -10.46 6.91
N VAL A 272 11.59 -11.07 5.94
CA VAL A 272 10.13 -10.94 5.78
C VAL A 272 9.38 -11.31 7.07
N THR A 273 9.83 -12.35 7.78
CA THR A 273 9.25 -12.75 9.07
C THR A 273 9.42 -11.67 10.14
N ASP A 274 10.61 -11.08 10.24
CA ASP A 274 10.88 -10.04 11.24
C ASP A 274 10.08 -8.76 10.93
N ILE A 275 9.88 -8.44 9.65
CA ILE A 275 9.07 -7.30 9.22
C ILE A 275 7.61 -7.50 9.63
N VAL A 276 7.04 -8.69 9.38
CA VAL A 276 5.66 -9.00 9.77
C VAL A 276 5.46 -8.93 11.29
N ASP A 277 6.39 -9.51 12.06
CA ASP A 277 6.30 -9.50 13.51
C ASP A 277 6.48 -8.08 14.07
N LEU A 278 7.33 -7.26 13.44
CA LEU A 278 7.49 -5.84 13.73
C LEU A 278 6.20 -5.05 13.45
N MET A 279 5.54 -5.31 12.31
CA MET A 279 4.25 -4.71 11.96
C MET A 279 3.17 -5.09 12.97
N ASP A 280 3.13 -6.36 13.40
CA ASP A 280 2.17 -6.81 14.43
C ASP A 280 2.40 -6.16 15.78
N CYS A 281 3.65 -6.00 16.17
CA CYS A 281 4.00 -5.28 17.37
C CYS A 281 3.56 -3.80 17.24
N TRP A 282 3.98 -3.05 16.24
CA TRP A 282 3.60 -1.64 16.11
C TRP A 282 2.09 -1.41 16.04
N ALA A 283 1.37 -2.26 15.31
CA ALA A 283 -0.08 -2.22 15.27
C ALA A 283 -0.74 -2.47 16.62
N SER A 284 -0.24 -3.45 17.37
CA SER A 284 -0.75 -3.75 18.70
C SER A 284 -0.60 -2.55 19.62
N TRP A 285 0.47 -1.78 19.46
CA TRP A 285 0.75 -0.56 20.20
C TRP A 285 -0.14 0.64 19.82
N ASN A 286 -0.90 0.56 18.71
CA ASN A 286 -1.74 1.64 18.18
C ASN A 286 -1.02 2.99 18.30
N LEU A 287 0.28 2.99 17.95
CA LEU A 287 1.12 4.17 18.01
C LEU A 287 0.57 5.14 16.96
N PRO A 288 0.26 6.39 17.33
CA PRO A 288 -0.19 7.36 16.37
C PRO A 288 0.96 7.58 15.39
N VAL A 289 0.74 7.21 14.12
CA VAL A 289 1.72 7.46 13.06
C VAL A 289 1.61 8.94 12.68
N GLU A 290 2.08 9.81 13.57
CA GLU A 290 2.06 11.27 13.36
C GLU A 290 3.07 11.70 12.28
N HIS A 291 3.98 10.81 11.89
CA HIS A 291 4.95 11.05 10.82
C HIS A 291 4.57 10.32 9.53
N ARG A 292 4.28 11.09 8.45
CA ARG A 292 4.11 10.59 7.07
C ARG A 292 5.24 9.63 6.64
N LEU A 293 6.46 9.88 7.12
CA LEU A 293 7.65 9.05 6.89
C LEU A 293 7.46 7.58 7.28
N TRP A 294 6.71 7.30 8.35
CA TRP A 294 6.51 5.93 8.83
C TRP A 294 5.42 5.19 8.06
N ASN A 295 4.34 5.89 7.70
CA ASN A 295 3.33 5.33 6.82
C ASN A 295 3.94 5.06 5.44
N SER A 296 4.74 5.98 4.89
CA SER A 296 5.42 5.74 3.61
C SER A 296 6.42 4.59 3.73
N LEU A 297 7.25 4.55 4.77
CA LEU A 297 8.23 3.48 4.97
C LEU A 297 7.60 2.09 5.13
N LEU A 298 6.53 1.98 5.92
CA LEU A 298 5.78 0.73 6.11
C LEU A 298 5.06 0.30 4.83
N ASN A 299 4.53 1.27 4.09
CA ASN A 299 3.91 1.01 2.79
C ASN A 299 4.96 0.56 1.77
N ASP A 300 6.08 1.25 1.66
CA ASP A 300 7.20 0.94 0.77
C ASP A 300 7.78 -0.44 1.09
N LEU A 301 7.87 -0.79 2.38
CA LEU A 301 8.29 -2.11 2.85
C LEU A 301 7.33 -3.22 2.42
N ALA A 302 6.03 -3.04 2.69
CA ALA A 302 4.99 -4.01 2.34
C ALA A 302 4.83 -4.16 0.82
N LEU A 303 4.98 -3.06 0.07
CA LEU A 303 4.93 -3.02 -1.39
C LEU A 303 6.17 -3.64 -2.03
N CYS A 304 7.38 -3.28 -1.59
CA CYS A 304 8.63 -3.79 -2.15
C CYS A 304 8.78 -5.30 -1.98
N ARG A 305 8.25 -5.86 -0.90
CA ARG A 305 8.33 -7.30 -0.58
C ARG A 305 7.00 -8.02 -0.83
N LEU A 306 6.03 -7.38 -1.47
CA LEU A 306 4.66 -7.88 -1.69
C LEU A 306 4.62 -9.25 -2.35
N SER A 307 5.55 -9.55 -3.25
CA SER A 307 5.69 -10.86 -3.89
C SER A 307 6.25 -11.92 -2.93
N GLU A 308 7.20 -11.58 -2.06
CA GLU A 308 7.82 -12.50 -1.10
C GLU A 308 6.93 -12.84 0.08
N ILE A 309 6.34 -11.80 0.71
CA ILE A 309 4.89 -11.62 0.72
C ILE A 309 4.12 -12.84 0.18
N LYS A 310 3.56 -12.64 -1.03
CA LYS A 310 2.45 -13.38 -1.69
C LYS A 310 2.74 -14.86 -1.84
N TYR A 311 4.01 -15.19 -2.01
CA TYR A 311 4.48 -16.54 -2.25
C TYR A 311 5.21 -17.16 -1.06
N SER A 312 5.14 -16.55 0.13
CA SER A 312 5.76 -17.09 1.34
C SER A 312 5.19 -18.47 1.69
N PRO A 313 6.05 -19.46 2.00
CA PRO A 313 5.61 -20.76 2.49
C PRO A 313 5.06 -20.70 3.93
N ASN A 314 5.35 -19.63 4.68
CA ASN A 314 4.76 -19.41 6.00
C ASN A 314 3.54 -18.48 5.89
N ILE A 315 2.39 -19.12 5.75
CA ILE A 315 1.10 -18.48 5.51
C ILE A 315 0.56 -17.70 6.75
N SER A 316 1.12 -17.89 7.96
CA SER A 316 0.76 -17.07 9.12
C SER A 316 1.19 -15.61 8.98
N LEU A 317 2.08 -15.32 8.03
CA LEU A 317 2.56 -13.98 7.70
C LEU A 317 1.46 -13.09 7.10
N TRP A 318 0.32 -13.66 6.72
CA TRP A 318 -0.83 -12.95 6.17
C TRP A 318 -1.80 -12.49 7.23
N SER A 319 -2.33 -13.45 7.97
CA SER A 319 -3.35 -13.22 8.97
C SER A 319 -2.85 -12.31 10.09
N GLY A 320 -1.57 -12.45 10.46
CA GLY A 320 -0.88 -11.57 11.41
C GLY A 320 -0.94 -10.13 10.94
N VAL A 321 -0.26 -9.80 9.83
CA VAL A 321 -0.21 -8.44 9.31
C VAL A 321 -1.59 -7.89 8.99
N THR A 322 -2.52 -8.65 8.42
CA THR A 322 -3.89 -8.15 8.17
C THR A 322 -4.59 -7.79 9.48
N LEU A 323 -4.40 -8.58 10.54
CA LEU A 323 -4.94 -8.28 11.87
C LEU A 323 -4.26 -7.06 12.49
N SER A 324 -2.94 -6.95 12.37
CA SER A 324 -2.13 -5.80 12.78
C SER A 324 -2.62 -4.54 12.06
N CYS A 325 -2.65 -4.60 10.75
CA CYS A 325 -3.21 -3.61 9.86
C CYS A 325 -4.73 -3.51 9.91
N SER A 326 -5.42 -4.10 10.89
CA SER A 326 -6.82 -3.75 11.21
C SER A 326 -6.94 -2.89 12.47
N ARG A 327 -5.83 -2.66 13.18
CA ARG A 327 -5.76 -1.97 14.49
C ARG A 327 -5.16 -0.55 14.43
N VAL A 328 -4.47 -0.22 13.36
CA VAL A 328 -3.97 1.13 13.00
C VAL A 328 -5.09 1.95 12.29
N ASN A 329 -4.92 3.26 12.18
CA ASN A 329 -5.90 4.16 11.55
C ASN A 329 -5.64 4.45 10.06
N TYR A 330 -4.52 3.96 9.50
CA TYR A 330 -4.04 4.34 8.17
C TYR A 330 -3.43 3.17 7.43
N TYR A 331 -3.88 2.92 6.20
CA TYR A 331 -3.43 1.82 5.35
C TYR A 331 -3.41 2.23 3.89
N HIS A 332 -2.44 1.72 3.13
CA HIS A 332 -2.40 1.87 1.68
C HIS A 332 -3.45 0.98 0.99
N SER A 333 -3.99 1.47 -0.11
CA SER A 333 -4.97 0.78 -0.96
C SER A 333 -4.48 -0.57 -1.47
N THR A 334 -3.21 -0.66 -1.87
CA THR A 334 -2.59 -1.90 -2.39
C THR A 334 -2.54 -3.01 -1.35
N TRP A 335 -2.40 -2.69 -0.06
CA TRP A 335 -2.45 -3.70 1.00
C TRP A 335 -3.87 -4.25 1.14
N MET A 336 -4.88 -3.38 1.08
CA MET A 336 -6.29 -3.81 1.07
C MET A 336 -6.59 -4.67 -0.17
N ALA A 337 -6.07 -4.30 -1.34
CA ALA A 337 -6.20 -5.07 -2.59
C ALA A 337 -5.59 -6.46 -2.46
N MET A 338 -4.38 -6.56 -1.90
CA MET A 338 -3.72 -7.83 -1.64
C MET A 338 -4.52 -8.72 -0.70
N VAL A 339 -5.03 -8.17 0.42
CA VAL A 339 -5.87 -8.91 1.36
C VAL A 339 -7.13 -9.44 0.68
N CYS A 340 -7.77 -8.63 -0.16
CA CYS A 340 -8.90 -9.05 -0.97
C CYS A 340 -8.51 -10.15 -1.97
N ASP A 341 -7.40 -10.01 -2.69
CA ASP A 341 -6.92 -11.01 -3.66
C ASP A 341 -6.59 -12.35 -3.01
N ILE A 342 -5.94 -12.34 -1.84
CA ILE A 342 -5.66 -13.55 -1.05
C ILE A 342 -6.97 -14.23 -0.64
N GLY A 343 -7.97 -13.46 -0.21
CA GLY A 343 -9.28 -14.00 0.15
C GLY A 343 -10.14 -14.44 -1.03
N ARG A 344 -9.94 -13.85 -2.23
CA ARG A 344 -10.62 -14.24 -3.47
C ARG A 344 -10.07 -15.52 -4.07
N ASP A 345 -8.83 -15.92 -3.73
CA ASP A 345 -8.17 -17.14 -4.19
C ASP A 345 -8.44 -18.32 -3.23
N PRO A 346 -9.27 -19.30 -3.63
CA PRO A 346 -9.58 -20.45 -2.79
C PRO A 346 -8.35 -21.32 -2.50
N PHE A 347 -7.36 -21.37 -3.40
CA PHE A 347 -6.14 -22.15 -3.20
C PHE A 347 -5.23 -21.56 -2.12
N MET A 348 -5.26 -20.24 -1.94
CA MET A 348 -4.53 -19.58 -0.86
C MET A 348 -5.22 -19.79 0.49
N LEU A 349 -6.55 -19.76 0.52
CA LEU A 349 -7.33 -20.04 1.73
C LEU A 349 -7.28 -21.52 2.17
N ASP A 350 -7.02 -22.46 1.26
CA ASP A 350 -6.85 -23.89 1.61
C ASP A 350 -5.51 -24.16 2.34
N LYS A 351 -4.56 -23.23 2.25
CA LYS A 351 -3.24 -23.35 2.89
C LYS A 351 -3.17 -22.81 4.32
N ILE A 352 -4.18 -22.05 4.77
CA ILE A 352 -4.31 -21.61 6.18
C ILE A 352 -5.04 -22.69 6.99
N SER A 353 -4.64 -22.86 8.25
CA SER A 353 -5.43 -23.66 9.19
C SER A 353 -6.78 -23.02 9.47
N PHE A 354 -7.78 -23.83 9.84
CA PHE A 354 -9.11 -23.39 10.27
C PHE A 354 -9.10 -22.18 11.23
N TRP A 355 -8.22 -22.20 12.23
CA TRP A 355 -8.10 -21.14 13.23
C TRP A 355 -7.52 -19.85 12.64
N GLN A 356 -6.57 -19.96 11.71
CA GLN A 356 -6.02 -18.81 10.99
C GLN A 356 -7.07 -18.20 10.05
N THR A 357 -7.94 -19.01 9.43
CA THR A 357 -9.09 -18.53 8.64
C THR A 357 -10.06 -17.71 9.48
N GLY A 358 -10.37 -18.16 10.71
CA GLY A 358 -11.17 -17.38 11.66
C GLY A 358 -10.50 -16.05 12.06
N GLN A 359 -9.18 -16.05 12.28
CA GLN A 359 -8.42 -14.82 12.56
C GLN A 359 -8.41 -13.86 11.37
N PHE A 360 -8.26 -14.39 10.15
CA PHE A 360 -8.32 -13.61 8.92
C PHE A 360 -9.70 -12.98 8.73
N LEU A 361 -10.80 -13.73 8.94
CA LEU A 361 -12.15 -13.19 8.92
C LEU A 361 -12.34 -12.06 9.95
N ALA A 362 -11.84 -12.26 11.18
CA ALA A 362 -11.88 -11.24 12.22
C ALA A 362 -11.07 -9.99 11.85
N ALA A 363 -9.96 -10.14 11.12
CA ALA A 363 -9.16 -9.03 10.62
C ALA A 363 -9.89 -8.27 9.49
N VAL A 364 -10.38 -8.96 8.47
CA VAL A 364 -11.08 -8.36 7.34
C VAL A 364 -12.37 -7.66 7.76
N SER A 365 -13.14 -8.27 8.68
CA SER A 365 -14.35 -7.62 9.24
C SER A 365 -14.03 -6.37 10.07
N ARG A 366 -12.82 -6.24 10.65
CA ARG A 366 -12.38 -5.02 11.35
C ARG A 366 -12.03 -3.90 10.39
N LEU A 367 -11.51 -4.24 9.21
CA LEU A 367 -11.26 -3.31 8.11
C LEU A 367 -12.55 -2.71 7.53
N ASN A 368 -13.73 -3.22 7.91
CA ASN A 368 -15.03 -2.82 7.36
C ASN A 368 -15.11 -2.91 5.82
N LEU A 369 -14.31 -3.80 5.22
CA LEU A 369 -14.34 -4.09 3.79
C LEU A 369 -15.48 -5.07 3.49
N PHE A 370 -16.19 -4.84 2.39
CA PHE A 370 -17.19 -5.75 1.85
C PHE A 370 -16.72 -6.27 0.49
N ASP A 371 -16.42 -7.57 0.42
CA ASP A 371 -16.10 -8.29 -0.82
C ASP A 371 -16.82 -9.64 -0.78
N GLU A 372 -17.85 -9.79 -1.61
CA GLU A 372 -18.74 -10.96 -1.59
C GLU A 372 -17.98 -12.26 -1.86
N LYS A 373 -17.04 -12.25 -2.80
CA LYS A 373 -16.28 -13.43 -3.20
C LYS A 373 -15.31 -13.88 -2.10
N LEU A 374 -14.64 -12.93 -1.44
CA LEU A 374 -13.81 -13.21 -0.27
C LEU A 374 -14.63 -13.82 0.86
N TYR A 375 -15.75 -13.19 1.24
CA TYR A 375 -16.56 -13.70 2.35
C TYR A 375 -17.19 -15.05 2.01
N SER A 376 -17.59 -15.29 0.77
CA SER A 376 -18.07 -16.59 0.30
C SER A 376 -16.99 -17.66 0.46
N ASN A 377 -15.78 -17.44 -0.04
CA ASN A 377 -14.70 -18.42 0.06
C ASN A 377 -14.32 -18.71 1.53
N VAL A 378 -14.22 -17.67 2.35
CA VAL A 378 -13.91 -17.80 3.78
C VAL A 378 -15.03 -18.57 4.50
N ALA A 379 -16.29 -18.29 4.18
CA ALA A 379 -17.44 -18.99 4.72
C ALA A 379 -17.42 -20.47 4.32
N ASP A 380 -17.09 -20.80 3.07
CA ASP A 380 -16.99 -22.19 2.59
C ASP A 380 -15.91 -22.98 3.34
N VAL A 381 -14.72 -22.38 3.56
CA VAL A 381 -13.63 -23.02 4.32
C VAL A 381 -14.02 -23.24 5.78
N ILE A 382 -14.62 -22.25 6.45
CA ILE A 382 -15.03 -22.40 7.86
C ILE A 382 -16.18 -23.39 7.99
N THR A 383 -17.09 -23.46 7.01
CA THR A 383 -18.25 -24.35 7.03
C THR A 383 -17.84 -25.83 6.99
N LYS A 384 -16.78 -26.17 6.23
CA LYS A 384 -16.25 -27.56 6.14
C LYS A 384 -15.88 -28.14 7.51
N ASP A 385 -15.30 -27.32 8.39
CA ASP A 385 -14.74 -27.73 9.68
C ASP A 385 -15.41 -27.01 10.88
N MET A 386 -16.67 -26.56 10.73
CA MET A 386 -17.41 -25.80 11.75
C MET A 386 -17.56 -26.55 13.09
N ASN A 387 -17.46 -27.87 13.06
CA ASN A 387 -17.47 -28.78 14.21
C ASN A 387 -16.18 -28.71 15.06
N LEU A 388 -15.12 -28.06 14.58
CA LEU A 388 -13.88 -27.84 15.35
C LEU A 388 -14.05 -26.78 16.45
N TYR A 389 -15.05 -25.89 16.34
CA TYR A 389 -15.44 -25.06 17.46
C TYR A 389 -16.01 -25.95 18.56
N LYS A 390 -15.39 -25.94 19.74
CA LYS A 390 -15.80 -26.74 20.90
C LYS A 390 -16.26 -25.90 22.09
N ASP A 391 -16.12 -24.59 21.99
CA ASP A 391 -16.46 -23.63 23.03
C ASP A 391 -17.14 -22.39 22.43
N PRO A 392 -18.03 -21.73 23.18
CA PRO A 392 -18.78 -20.58 22.67
C PRO A 392 -17.91 -19.34 22.44
N GLU A 393 -16.76 -19.18 23.10
CA GLU A 393 -15.93 -17.97 22.97
C GLU A 393 -15.27 -17.89 21.59
N THR A 394 -14.75 -19.02 21.12
CA THR A 394 -14.14 -19.11 19.80
C THR A 394 -15.18 -18.94 18.69
N LEU A 395 -16.34 -19.62 18.80
CA LEU A 395 -17.45 -19.47 17.84
C LEU A 395 -18.01 -18.05 17.80
N ALA A 396 -18.19 -17.40 18.96
CA ALA A 396 -18.71 -16.04 19.06
C ALA A 396 -17.87 -15.03 18.28
N SER A 397 -16.54 -15.19 18.27
CA SER A 397 -15.63 -14.28 17.57
C SER A 397 -15.82 -14.35 16.06
N THR A 398 -15.92 -15.56 15.51
CA THR A 398 -16.12 -15.84 14.08
C THR A 398 -17.50 -15.42 13.61
N LEU A 399 -18.55 -15.78 14.36
CA LEU A 399 -19.93 -15.38 14.06
C LEU A 399 -20.09 -13.87 14.03
N TRP A 400 -19.47 -13.17 14.98
CA TRP A 400 -19.51 -11.71 15.03
C TRP A 400 -18.77 -11.08 13.85
N ALA A 401 -17.60 -11.61 13.49
CA ALA A 401 -16.86 -11.14 12.33
C ALA A 401 -17.69 -11.28 11.04
N MET A 402 -18.37 -12.42 10.86
CA MET A 402 -19.27 -12.64 9.73
C MET A 402 -20.49 -11.71 9.79
N ALA A 403 -21.19 -11.60 10.92
CA ALA A 403 -22.33 -10.69 11.11
C ALA A 403 -21.96 -9.23 10.86
N LYS A 404 -20.78 -8.80 11.32
CA LYS A 404 -20.27 -7.43 11.13
C LYS A 404 -20.02 -7.10 9.65
N SER A 405 -19.66 -8.09 8.84
CA SER A 405 -19.47 -7.88 7.39
C SER A 405 -20.77 -7.56 6.64
N GLY A 406 -21.91 -8.04 7.13
CA GLY A 406 -23.20 -7.97 6.42
C GLY A 406 -23.40 -9.05 5.36
N PHE A 407 -22.39 -9.89 5.09
CA PHE A 407 -22.50 -11.07 4.22
C PHE A 407 -23.30 -12.18 4.90
N VAL A 408 -24.21 -12.81 4.16
CA VAL A 408 -25.05 -13.92 4.62
C VAL A 408 -24.93 -15.06 3.63
N GLN A 409 -24.55 -16.24 4.13
CA GLN A 409 -24.51 -17.46 3.35
C GLN A 409 -25.24 -18.55 4.13
N GLU A 410 -26.23 -19.18 3.49
CA GLU A 410 -27.14 -20.12 4.15
C GLU A 410 -26.40 -21.30 4.80
N ASN A 411 -25.49 -21.95 4.06
CA ASN A 411 -24.71 -23.09 4.55
C ASN A 411 -23.89 -22.75 5.81
N PHE A 412 -23.21 -21.60 5.83
CA PHE A 412 -22.45 -21.13 6.98
C PHE A 412 -23.36 -20.87 8.18
N VAL A 413 -24.49 -20.20 7.97
CA VAL A 413 -25.45 -19.86 9.02
C VAL A 413 -26.07 -21.12 9.63
N THR A 414 -26.48 -22.08 8.80
CA THR A 414 -27.02 -23.37 9.25
C THR A 414 -25.98 -24.16 10.04
N ALA A 415 -24.73 -24.24 9.56
CA ALA A 415 -23.66 -24.94 10.25
C ALA A 415 -23.30 -24.27 11.59
N ALA A 416 -23.26 -22.93 11.62
CA ALA A 416 -22.95 -22.18 12.84
C ALA A 416 -24.09 -22.27 13.88
N LEU A 417 -25.35 -22.28 13.42
CA LEU A 417 -26.52 -22.48 14.29
C LEU A 417 -26.52 -23.88 14.91
N ALA A 418 -26.21 -24.92 14.12
CA ALA A 418 -26.08 -26.30 14.60
C ALA A 418 -24.92 -26.43 15.60
N SER A 419 -23.77 -25.82 15.30
CA SER A 419 -22.60 -25.79 16.18
C SER A 419 -22.92 -25.10 17.51
N ALA A 420 -23.56 -23.91 17.48
CA ALA A 420 -24.01 -23.22 18.68
C ALA A 420 -25.02 -24.06 19.49
N ASN A 421 -25.97 -24.73 18.83
CA ASN A 421 -26.93 -25.62 19.51
C ASN A 421 -26.26 -26.80 20.22
N SER A 422 -25.23 -27.39 19.62
CA SER A 422 -24.47 -28.46 20.28
C SER A 422 -23.78 -28.01 21.58
N MET A 423 -23.50 -26.72 21.73
CA MET A 423 -22.81 -26.13 22.89
C MET A 423 -23.74 -25.66 24.01
N VAL A 424 -25.05 -25.61 23.78
CA VAL A 424 -26.05 -25.14 24.77
C VAL A 424 -25.99 -25.96 26.07
N ASN A 425 -25.56 -27.23 26.00
CA ASN A 425 -25.42 -28.11 27.16
C ASN A 425 -23.98 -28.19 27.72
N SER A 426 -23.06 -27.36 27.22
CA SER A 426 -21.67 -27.32 27.72
C SER A 426 -21.60 -26.67 29.11
N THR A 427 -20.53 -26.93 29.88
CA THR A 427 -20.29 -26.27 31.18
C THR A 427 -19.90 -24.78 31.04
N ASN A 428 -19.78 -24.26 29.81
CA ASN A 428 -19.32 -22.89 29.55
C ASN A 428 -20.50 -21.90 29.41
N ASN A 429 -20.84 -21.28 30.55
CA ASN A 429 -21.91 -20.29 30.69
C ASN A 429 -21.45 -18.84 30.46
N ASN A 430 -20.41 -18.61 29.64
CA ASN A 430 -19.88 -17.27 29.40
C ASN A 430 -20.90 -16.37 28.68
N MET A 431 -21.58 -15.51 29.43
CA MET A 431 -22.60 -14.59 28.92
C MET A 431 -22.07 -13.64 27.82
N ASN A 432 -20.78 -13.29 27.84
CA ASN A 432 -20.22 -12.41 26.82
C ASN A 432 -20.21 -13.09 25.44
N ALA A 433 -19.83 -14.37 25.40
CA ALA A 433 -19.83 -15.17 24.19
C ALA A 433 -21.25 -15.42 23.68
N TRP A 434 -22.14 -15.86 24.57
CA TRP A 434 -23.52 -16.21 24.21
C TRP A 434 -24.37 -15.00 23.77
N SER A 435 -24.20 -13.83 24.38
CA SER A 435 -24.84 -12.58 23.91
C SER A 435 -24.39 -12.19 22.51
N GLN A 436 -23.14 -12.48 22.16
CA GLN A 436 -22.56 -12.19 20.85
C GLN A 436 -23.01 -13.21 19.80
N ILE A 437 -23.09 -14.50 20.14
CA ILE A 437 -23.65 -15.56 19.29
C ILE A 437 -25.11 -15.23 18.93
N LEU A 438 -25.96 -14.99 19.94
CA LEU A 438 -27.38 -14.72 19.75
C LEU A 438 -27.61 -13.53 18.80
N TRP A 439 -26.93 -12.41 19.07
CA TRP A 439 -27.07 -11.22 18.25
C TRP A 439 -26.55 -11.43 16.82
N SER A 440 -25.44 -12.15 16.65
CA SER A 440 -24.87 -12.44 15.33
C SER A 440 -25.81 -13.30 14.49
N LEU A 441 -26.43 -14.33 15.08
CA LEU A 441 -27.41 -15.19 14.38
C LEU A 441 -28.68 -14.43 13.99
N LEU A 442 -29.21 -13.57 14.87
CA LEU A 442 -30.35 -12.69 14.55
C LEU A 442 -30.02 -11.75 13.38
N GLN A 443 -28.81 -11.18 13.36
CA GLN A 443 -28.33 -10.31 12.30
C GLN A 443 -28.16 -11.05 10.96
N GLN A 444 -27.81 -12.34 11.01
CA GLN A 444 -27.69 -13.24 9.88
C GLN A 444 -29.05 -13.80 9.37
N GLY A 445 -30.16 -13.42 10.02
CA GLY A 445 -31.52 -13.79 9.57
C GLY A 445 -32.15 -14.98 10.27
N CYS A 446 -31.49 -15.60 11.25
CA CYS A 446 -32.09 -16.65 12.08
C CYS A 446 -33.16 -16.05 13.00
N HIS A 447 -34.34 -16.65 13.05
CA HIS A 447 -35.40 -16.24 13.96
C HIS A 447 -36.12 -17.48 14.55
N PRO A 448 -36.57 -17.46 15.82
CA PRO A 448 -37.28 -18.60 16.41
C PRO A 448 -38.58 -19.00 15.69
N SER A 449 -39.21 -18.06 14.97
CA SER A 449 -40.41 -18.36 14.18
C SER A 449 -40.13 -19.10 12.87
N THR A 450 -38.89 -19.06 12.39
CA THR A 450 -38.47 -19.69 11.13
C THR A 450 -37.54 -20.88 11.35
N ASP A 451 -36.81 -20.93 12.47
CA ASP A 451 -35.87 -22.01 12.81
C ASP A 451 -36.03 -22.48 14.27
N PRO A 452 -36.44 -23.75 14.50
CA PRO A 452 -36.59 -24.32 15.85
C PRO A 452 -35.29 -24.34 16.66
N GLN A 453 -34.13 -24.48 16.01
CA GLN A 453 -32.83 -24.49 16.69
C GLN A 453 -32.49 -23.12 17.28
N MET A 454 -33.02 -22.03 16.70
CA MET A 454 -32.85 -20.70 17.24
C MET A 454 -33.63 -20.49 18.53
N ALA A 455 -34.78 -21.16 18.70
CA ALA A 455 -35.59 -21.09 19.92
C ALA A 455 -34.82 -21.64 21.14
N ASN A 456 -34.05 -22.70 20.97
CA ASN A 456 -33.22 -23.29 22.03
C ASN A 456 -32.13 -22.32 22.52
N ILE A 457 -31.47 -21.61 21.60
CA ILE A 457 -30.44 -20.62 21.95
C ILE A 457 -31.07 -19.44 22.69
N VAL A 458 -32.22 -18.94 22.23
CA VAL A 458 -32.95 -17.85 22.89
C VAL A 458 -33.35 -18.24 24.32
N ASP A 459 -33.88 -19.45 24.52
CA ASP A 459 -34.24 -19.96 25.84
C ASP A 459 -33.01 -20.10 26.75
N PHE A 460 -31.90 -20.66 26.26
CA PHE A 460 -30.67 -20.78 27.02
C PHE A 460 -30.09 -19.42 27.46
N VAL A 461 -29.95 -18.47 26.53
CA VAL A 461 -29.42 -17.13 26.83
C VAL A 461 -30.32 -16.39 27.82
N SER A 462 -31.64 -16.60 27.73
CA SER A 462 -32.60 -16.03 28.68
C SER A 462 -32.43 -16.55 30.11
N LYS A 463 -31.73 -17.67 30.33
CA LYS A 463 -31.47 -18.25 31.67
C LYS A 463 -30.13 -17.82 32.25
N LEU A 464 -29.23 -17.22 31.45
CA LEU A 464 -27.92 -16.77 31.90
C LEU A 464 -28.00 -15.46 32.72
N PRO A 465 -27.04 -15.22 33.64
CA PRO A 465 -27.00 -14.03 34.50
C PRO A 465 -26.69 -12.75 33.70
N VAL A 466 -27.31 -11.63 34.10
CA VAL A 466 -27.17 -10.34 33.39
C VAL A 466 -25.68 -9.91 33.34
N PRO A 467 -25.15 -9.54 32.15
CA PRO A 467 -23.75 -9.17 32.02
C PRO A 467 -23.45 -7.84 32.71
N ALA A 468 -22.31 -7.76 33.42
CA ALA A 468 -21.85 -6.54 34.08
C ALA A 468 -21.35 -5.45 33.10
N HIS A 469 -21.00 -5.81 31.86
CA HIS A 469 -20.41 -4.90 30.88
C HIS A 469 -21.46 -4.33 29.91
N ARG A 470 -21.56 -2.99 29.84
CA ARG A 470 -22.59 -2.21 29.12
C ARG A 470 -22.77 -2.60 27.64
N GLY A 471 -21.68 -3.00 26.96
CA GLY A 471 -21.73 -3.40 25.56
C GLY A 471 -22.51 -4.68 25.29
N HIS A 472 -22.43 -5.66 26.19
CA HIS A 472 -23.16 -6.94 26.05
C HIS A 472 -24.63 -6.76 26.40
N PHE A 473 -24.92 -5.96 27.42
CA PHE A 473 -26.29 -5.57 27.76
C PHE A 473 -26.99 -4.89 26.56
N ARG A 474 -26.30 -3.98 25.86
CA ARG A 474 -26.86 -3.33 24.65
C ARG A 474 -27.26 -4.32 23.57
N ARG A 475 -26.44 -5.36 23.32
CA ARG A 475 -26.77 -6.40 22.33
C ARG A 475 -27.98 -7.23 22.74
N LEU A 476 -28.09 -7.58 24.02
CA LEU A 476 -29.24 -8.33 24.55
C LEU A 476 -30.53 -7.50 24.50
N HIS A 477 -30.43 -6.19 24.77
CA HIS A 477 -31.56 -5.27 24.59
C HIS A 477 -31.99 -5.17 23.12
N GLN A 478 -31.05 -5.09 22.18
CA GLN A 478 -31.36 -5.10 20.75
C GLN A 478 -31.96 -6.44 20.30
N ALA A 479 -31.45 -7.56 20.81
CA ALA A 479 -32.02 -8.88 20.56
C ALA A 479 -33.46 -8.98 21.07
N ALA A 480 -33.74 -8.45 22.27
CA ALA A 480 -35.08 -8.43 22.84
C ALA A 480 -36.07 -7.59 22.00
N ASP A 481 -35.62 -6.45 21.49
CA ASP A 481 -36.40 -5.58 20.59
C ASP A 481 -36.74 -6.30 19.27
N VAL A 482 -35.77 -7.01 18.67
CA VAL A 482 -35.97 -7.77 17.42
C VAL A 482 -36.91 -8.96 17.59
N LEU A 483 -36.86 -9.64 18.74
CA LEU A 483 -37.69 -10.82 19.03
C LEU A 483 -39.15 -10.47 19.38
N GLY A 484 -39.44 -9.20 19.67
CA GLY A 484 -40.80 -8.71 19.87
C GLY A 484 -41.50 -9.17 21.16
N GLU A 485 -42.81 -8.90 21.22
CA GLU A 485 -43.64 -9.21 22.39
C GLU A 485 -43.88 -10.72 22.56
N GLY A 486 -43.68 -11.23 23.78
CA GLY A 486 -43.81 -12.66 24.11
C GLY A 486 -42.50 -13.47 24.20
N SER A 487 -41.35 -12.86 23.89
CA SER A 487 -40.03 -13.49 24.03
C SER A 487 -39.53 -13.53 25.48
N PRO A 488 -38.85 -14.61 25.94
CA PRO A 488 -38.22 -14.66 27.27
C PRO A 488 -37.09 -13.61 27.45
N MET A 489 -36.66 -12.97 26.36
CA MET A 489 -35.67 -11.88 26.37
C MET A 489 -36.23 -10.51 26.78
N GLN A 490 -37.55 -10.35 26.94
CA GLN A 490 -38.16 -9.06 27.30
C GLN A 490 -37.65 -8.47 28.63
N LYS A 491 -37.16 -9.31 29.55
CA LYS A 491 -36.55 -8.87 30.82
C LYS A 491 -35.39 -7.87 30.64
N TYR A 492 -34.76 -7.83 29.45
CA TYR A 492 -33.67 -6.89 29.14
C TYR A 492 -34.16 -5.50 28.69
N LEU A 493 -35.43 -5.37 28.30
CA LEU A 493 -36.06 -4.06 27.96
C LEU A 493 -36.47 -3.28 29.22
N THR A 494 -36.74 -3.98 30.32
CA THR A 494 -37.21 -3.40 31.58
C THR A 494 -36.11 -3.22 32.64
N HIS A 495 -34.90 -3.73 32.40
CA HIS A 495 -33.80 -3.68 33.36
C HIS A 495 -33.07 -2.32 33.30
N PRO A 496 -32.93 -1.57 34.41
CA PRO A 496 -32.33 -0.24 34.41
C PRO A 496 -30.82 -0.29 34.11
N LEU A 497 -30.35 0.56 33.20
CA LEU A 497 -28.94 0.72 32.79
C LEU A 497 -27.98 1.19 33.92
N SER A 498 -28.51 1.54 35.10
CA SER A 498 -27.78 2.18 36.20
C SER A 498 -27.02 1.23 37.12
N SER A 499 -27.22 -0.09 37.04
CA SER A 499 -26.58 -1.06 37.94
C SER A 499 -25.22 -1.60 37.45
N ALA A 500 -24.78 -1.27 36.23
CA ALA A 500 -23.44 -1.58 35.73
C ALA A 500 -22.45 -0.49 36.17
N THR A 501 -21.47 -0.85 37.00
CA THR A 501 -20.43 0.00 37.62
C THR A 501 -19.95 1.18 36.76
N ALA A 502 -20.03 2.37 37.35
CA ALA A 502 -19.79 3.67 36.75
C ALA A 502 -18.32 3.92 36.36
N LEU A 503 -18.12 4.30 35.09
CA LEU A 503 -17.07 5.21 34.62
C LEU A 503 -17.79 6.53 34.23
N PRO A 504 -17.12 7.71 34.28
CA PRO A 504 -17.77 9.02 34.20
C PRO A 504 -18.64 9.17 32.94
N PRO A 505 -19.71 10.00 32.99
CA PRO A 505 -20.78 10.00 32.01
C PRO A 505 -20.24 10.33 30.61
N ARG A 506 -20.19 9.32 29.74
CA ARG A 506 -20.10 9.52 28.28
C ARG A 506 -21.49 9.85 27.77
N ASP A 507 -21.60 11.02 27.14
CA ASP A 507 -22.83 11.70 26.75
C ASP A 507 -23.94 10.88 26.08
N ASN A 508 -25.17 11.21 26.50
CA ASN A 508 -26.44 10.61 26.10
C ASN A 508 -27.03 11.19 24.78
N ARG A 509 -26.24 11.79 23.89
CA ARG A 509 -26.81 12.50 22.71
C ARG A 509 -27.23 11.64 21.53
N ARG A 510 -26.79 10.38 21.43
CA ARG A 510 -27.26 9.45 20.38
C ARG A 510 -28.74 9.08 20.53
N ASN A 511 -29.26 9.05 21.76
CA ASN A 511 -30.68 8.79 22.04
C ASN A 511 -31.57 10.03 21.80
N GLN A 512 -31.02 11.24 21.83
CA GLN A 512 -31.76 12.46 21.50
C GLN A 512 -32.09 12.56 20.01
N ILE A 513 -31.19 12.12 19.12
CA ILE A 513 -31.43 12.14 17.66
C ILE A 513 -32.46 11.08 17.25
N SER A 514 -32.41 9.86 17.77
CA SER A 514 -33.45 8.85 17.49
C SER A 514 -34.82 9.26 18.05
N ASN A 515 -34.86 9.92 19.21
CA ASN A 515 -36.10 10.47 19.77
C ASN A 515 -36.56 11.75 19.05
N GLN A 516 -35.67 12.57 18.50
CA GLN A 516 -36.02 13.73 17.67
C GLN A 516 -36.50 13.33 16.29
N ILE A 517 -35.93 12.29 15.66
CA ILE A 517 -36.43 11.72 14.40
C ILE A 517 -37.82 11.10 14.63
N ALA A 518 -38.00 10.34 15.72
CA ALA A 518 -39.32 9.81 16.09
C ALA A 518 -40.33 10.92 16.42
N LYS A 519 -39.89 12.01 17.06
CA LYS A 519 -40.72 13.17 17.38
C LYS A 519 -41.09 13.98 16.13
N CYS A 520 -40.16 14.22 15.20
CA CYS A 520 -40.43 14.86 13.91
C CYS A 520 -41.37 14.04 13.02
N LEU A 521 -41.28 12.70 13.05
CA LEU A 521 -42.22 11.81 12.36
C LEU A 521 -43.59 11.75 13.05
N SER A 522 -43.66 11.99 14.36
CA SER A 522 -44.93 12.07 15.10
C SER A 522 -45.61 13.45 15.03
N GLU A 523 -44.84 14.52 14.78
CA GLU A 523 -45.32 15.91 14.69
C GLU A 523 -45.73 16.32 13.27
N SER A 524 -45.38 15.52 12.25
CA SER A 524 -46.00 15.65 10.93
C SER A 524 -47.43 15.11 10.99
N SER A 525 -48.39 16.01 11.08
CA SER A 525 -49.83 15.75 10.98
C SER A 525 -50.20 15.23 9.58
N LEU A 526 -49.83 13.99 9.28
CA LEU A 526 -50.33 13.22 8.15
C LEU A 526 -51.35 12.22 8.68
N LEU A 527 -52.62 12.50 8.37
CA LEU A 527 -53.80 11.75 8.78
C LEU A 527 -53.67 10.24 8.56
N PRO A 528 -54.21 9.38 9.45
CA PRO A 528 -54.22 7.94 9.25
C PRO A 528 -55.19 7.59 8.11
N GLY A 529 -54.68 7.04 7.01
CA GLY A 529 -55.54 6.48 5.95
C GLY A 529 -55.06 6.58 4.51
N ARG A 530 -53.89 7.16 4.21
CA ARG A 530 -53.28 7.08 2.87
C ARG A 530 -51.84 6.63 2.98
N ALA A 531 -51.52 5.49 2.36
CA ALA A 531 -50.14 5.07 2.13
C ALA A 531 -49.47 6.12 1.22
N VAL A 532 -48.58 6.93 1.79
CA VAL A 532 -47.71 7.83 1.02
C VAL A 532 -46.37 7.13 0.87
N ASP A 533 -46.01 6.81 -0.37
CA ASP A 533 -44.80 6.08 -0.75
C ASP A 533 -43.57 6.98 -0.56
N THR A 534 -43.07 7.05 0.68
CA THR A 534 -41.99 7.98 1.05
C THR A 534 -40.63 7.33 0.75
N ARG A 535 -39.86 7.89 -0.19
CA ARG A 535 -38.48 7.45 -0.48
C ARG A 535 -37.48 8.23 0.37
N VAL A 536 -36.56 7.53 1.01
CA VAL A 536 -35.41 8.10 1.76
C VAL A 536 -34.12 7.72 1.05
N ILE A 537 -33.30 8.70 0.69
CA ILE A 537 -32.01 8.52 -0.01
C ILE A 537 -30.87 8.80 0.97
N VAL A 538 -29.90 7.90 1.07
CA VAL A 538 -28.74 8.03 1.97
C VAL A 538 -27.44 7.89 1.17
N SER A 539 -26.50 8.84 1.36
CA SER A 539 -25.17 8.82 0.71
C SER A 539 -24.27 7.72 1.29
N PRO A 540 -23.45 7.04 0.45
CA PRO A 540 -22.47 6.04 0.90
C PRO A 540 -21.25 6.64 1.62
N THR A 541 -20.92 7.93 1.41
CA THR A 541 -19.81 8.63 2.08
C THR A 541 -20.16 9.20 3.45
N CYS A 542 -21.39 9.03 3.93
CA CYS A 542 -21.74 9.39 5.30
C CYS A 542 -21.22 8.36 6.31
N SER A 543 -19.90 8.15 6.38
CA SER A 543 -19.25 7.53 7.56
C SER A 543 -19.36 8.44 8.79
N SER A 544 -19.79 9.69 8.61
CA SER A 544 -19.99 10.67 9.65
C SER A 544 -21.37 11.34 9.56
N ILE A 545 -22.37 10.74 10.22
CA ILE A 545 -23.39 11.55 10.91
C ILE A 545 -22.75 12.32 12.09
N LEU A 546 -21.43 12.23 12.31
CA LEU A 546 -20.74 12.68 13.52
C LEU A 546 -19.66 13.80 13.38
N ASP A 547 -19.22 14.24 12.20
CA ASP A 547 -17.93 14.98 12.09
C ASP A 547 -17.98 16.43 11.55
N VAL A 548 -18.99 17.25 11.84
CA VAL A 548 -18.84 18.72 11.66
C VAL A 548 -19.48 19.51 12.82
N ALA A 549 -18.65 19.91 13.80
CA ALA A 549 -18.91 21.07 14.65
C ALA A 549 -17.62 21.67 15.27
N ILE A 550 -16.98 22.54 14.48
CA ILE A 550 -16.33 23.84 14.79
C ILE A 550 -15.07 23.94 15.70
N GLY A 551 -14.04 24.56 15.14
CA GLY A 551 -13.24 25.65 15.72
C GLY A 551 -12.79 26.56 14.56
N ALA A 552 -12.77 27.89 14.58
CA ALA A 552 -12.77 28.88 15.65
C ALA A 552 -13.33 30.22 15.10
N GLU A 553 -13.89 31.08 15.97
CA GLU A 553 -13.85 32.53 15.72
C GLU A 553 -12.71 33.15 16.52
N GLY A 554 -11.82 33.77 15.76
CA GLY A 554 -10.63 34.45 16.25
C GLY A 554 -9.63 34.81 15.16
N SER A 555 -10.03 34.92 13.88
CA SER A 555 -9.44 35.77 12.83
C SER A 555 -10.02 35.39 11.46
N SER A 556 -10.16 36.39 10.60
CA SER A 556 -10.75 36.36 9.26
C SER A 556 -10.13 35.33 8.30
N SER A 557 -10.92 34.43 7.71
CA SER A 557 -10.87 34.04 6.27
C SER A 557 -11.82 32.86 5.95
N ALA A 558 -12.48 32.96 4.78
CA ALA A 558 -13.24 31.97 3.98
C ALA A 558 -13.75 30.66 4.65
N ALA A 559 -15.06 30.60 4.94
CA ALA A 559 -15.77 29.38 5.28
C ALA A 559 -16.34 28.67 4.02
N THR A 560 -15.92 27.43 3.77
CA THR A 560 -16.59 26.48 2.87
C THR A 560 -17.85 25.88 3.52
N PRO A 561 -19.01 25.80 2.83
CA PRO A 561 -20.21 25.18 3.39
C PRO A 561 -20.15 23.65 3.25
N VAL A 562 -20.26 22.92 4.36
CA VAL A 562 -20.48 21.46 4.37
C VAL A 562 -21.93 21.19 4.74
N THR A 563 -22.74 20.81 3.76
CA THR A 563 -24.17 20.49 3.88
C THR A 563 -24.40 18.99 4.05
N GLY A 564 -25.04 18.56 5.16
CA GLY A 564 -25.62 17.23 5.31
C GLY A 564 -27.13 17.28 5.07
N LEU A 565 -27.66 16.49 4.12
CA LEU A 565 -29.00 16.63 3.56
C LEU A 565 -29.87 15.38 3.86
N ILE A 566 -31.11 15.58 4.31
CA ILE A 566 -32.20 14.57 4.25
C ILE A 566 -33.20 15.10 3.22
N VAL A 567 -33.46 14.36 2.14
CA VAL A 567 -34.48 14.72 1.14
C VAL A 567 -35.64 13.74 1.25
N ALA A 568 -36.82 14.26 1.57
CA ALA A 568 -38.08 13.55 1.38
C ALA A 568 -38.68 13.99 0.04
N ALA A 569 -38.94 13.04 -0.85
CA ALA A 569 -39.73 13.30 -2.06
C ALA A 569 -41.18 12.86 -1.81
N GLY A 570 -42.12 13.78 -1.96
CA GLY A 570 -43.53 13.46 -2.16
C GLY A 570 -43.84 13.50 -3.65
N GLU A 571 -44.54 12.49 -4.18
CA GLU A 571 -45.06 12.53 -5.55
C GLU A 571 -46.19 13.55 -5.63
N THR A 572 -45.86 14.80 -5.95
CA THR A 572 -46.69 15.72 -6.74
C THR A 572 -45.96 17.04 -6.88
N ASP A 573 -45.67 17.40 -8.13
CA ASP A 573 -45.10 18.66 -8.61
C ASP A 573 -43.54 18.75 -8.68
N HIS A 574 -42.99 18.55 -9.88
CA HIS A 574 -41.55 18.54 -10.20
C HIS A 574 -40.85 19.93 -10.11
N ARG A 575 -41.36 20.88 -9.32
CA ARG A 575 -40.86 22.27 -9.31
C ARG A 575 -40.42 22.84 -7.96
N GLN A 576 -40.51 22.11 -6.84
CA GLN A 576 -39.97 22.59 -5.56
C GLN A 576 -39.35 21.49 -4.68
N MET A 577 -38.02 21.41 -4.63
CA MET A 577 -37.30 20.80 -3.50
C MET A 577 -37.27 21.80 -2.35
N ARG A 578 -37.71 21.42 -1.14
CA ARG A 578 -37.51 22.22 0.08
C ARG A 578 -36.43 21.61 0.97
N VAL A 579 -35.43 22.43 1.29
CA VAL A 579 -34.34 22.12 2.24
C VAL A 579 -34.76 22.61 3.63
N VAL A 580 -34.61 21.77 4.67
CA VAL A 580 -34.86 22.17 6.07
C VAL A 580 -33.54 22.12 6.86
N PRO A 581 -33.03 23.24 7.39
CA PRO A 581 -31.85 23.25 8.25
C PRO A 581 -32.20 22.93 9.72
N ALA A 582 -31.31 22.21 10.43
CA ALA A 582 -31.41 21.96 11.88
C ALA A 582 -30.66 23.04 12.69
N SER A 583 -31.23 23.46 13.83
CA SER A 583 -30.80 24.61 14.64
C SER A 583 -29.60 24.34 15.57
N PRO A 584 -28.92 25.39 16.10
CA PRO A 584 -27.55 25.31 16.61
C PRO A 584 -27.44 25.47 18.13
N GLU A 585 -27.55 24.41 18.94
CA GLU A 585 -27.20 24.49 20.38
C GLU A 585 -26.62 23.18 20.94
N GLY A 586 -25.44 23.28 21.58
CA GLY A 586 -24.97 22.33 22.60
C GLY A 586 -23.70 21.52 22.27
N SER A 587 -22.69 21.60 23.13
CA SER A 587 -21.30 21.11 23.04
C SER A 587 -21.01 19.72 23.64
N ILE A 588 -20.26 18.79 23.00
CA ILE A 588 -19.60 17.58 23.61
C ILE A 588 -18.32 17.18 22.86
N GLY A 589 -17.31 16.72 23.62
CA GLY A 589 -15.99 16.26 23.16
C GLY A 589 -15.83 14.78 22.74
N TYR A 590 -14.68 14.56 22.09
CA TYR A 590 -14.11 13.34 21.51
C TYR A 590 -14.06 12.12 22.44
N TYR A 591 -14.62 10.96 22.02
CA TYR A 591 -14.16 9.63 22.46
C TYR A 591 -14.56 8.49 21.50
N GLY A 592 -13.56 7.86 20.87
CA GLY A 592 -13.50 6.41 20.63
C GLY A 592 -14.49 5.78 19.65
N GLY A 593 -14.35 6.06 18.36
CA GLY A 593 -14.86 5.23 17.27
C GLY A 593 -13.89 5.36 16.09
N TYR A 594 -13.18 4.29 15.76
CA TYR A 594 -12.16 4.24 14.69
C TYR A 594 -12.82 4.53 13.33
N GLY A 595 -12.73 5.78 12.86
CA GLY A 595 -13.07 6.18 11.50
C GLY A 595 -11.86 5.99 10.59
N MET A 596 -12.04 5.24 9.49
CA MET A 596 -10.98 5.02 8.49
C MET A 596 -10.66 6.32 7.74
N LYS A 597 -9.36 6.63 7.59
CA LYS A 597 -8.87 7.52 6.54
C LYS A 597 -8.14 6.66 5.52
N VAL A 598 -8.73 6.51 4.34
CA VAL A 598 -8.10 5.84 3.19
C VAL A 598 -7.39 6.92 2.36
N GLU A 599 -6.13 6.69 2.01
CA GLU A 599 -5.39 7.57 1.11
C GLU A 599 -6.03 7.57 -0.29
N PRO A 600 -6.10 8.71 -1.02
CA PRO A 600 -6.86 8.83 -2.28
C PRO A 600 -6.23 8.11 -3.49
N HIS A 601 -5.36 7.12 -3.27
CA HIS A 601 -4.45 6.55 -4.27
C HIS A 601 -4.81 5.10 -4.65
N ALA A 602 -6.10 4.76 -4.75
CA ALA A 602 -6.54 3.41 -5.14
C ALA A 602 -7.13 3.38 -6.54
N ASP A 603 -6.67 2.41 -7.34
CA ASP A 603 -7.20 2.02 -8.64
C ASP A 603 -8.72 1.77 -8.68
N HIS A 604 -9.25 1.78 -9.91
CA HIS A 604 -10.66 1.67 -10.28
C HIS A 604 -11.46 0.48 -9.66
N GLU A 605 -10.82 -0.55 -9.11
CA GLU A 605 -11.50 -1.73 -8.55
C GLU A 605 -12.10 -1.56 -7.14
N PHE A 606 -11.70 -0.53 -6.37
CA PHE A 606 -12.11 -0.39 -4.95
C PHE A 606 -13.42 0.39 -4.73
N LYS A 607 -14.11 0.83 -5.80
CA LYS A 607 -15.29 1.72 -5.75
C LYS A 607 -16.61 1.05 -5.31
N HIS A 608 -16.62 -0.26 -5.06
CA HIS A 608 -17.83 -1.04 -4.73
C HIS A 608 -17.94 -1.45 -3.25
N ILE A 609 -17.07 -0.96 -2.37
CA ILE A 609 -17.06 -1.37 -0.96
C ILE A 609 -18.08 -0.55 -0.16
N LEU A 610 -19.23 -1.16 0.13
CA LEU A 610 -20.20 -0.65 1.09
C LEU A 610 -19.72 -0.92 2.51
N THR A 611 -19.90 0.03 3.43
CA THR A 611 -19.67 -0.26 4.85
C THR A 611 -20.77 -1.20 5.37
N GLY A 612 -20.40 -2.23 6.14
CA GLY A 612 -21.36 -3.18 6.72
C GLY A 612 -22.45 -2.52 7.60
N GLN A 613 -22.21 -1.29 8.08
CA GLN A 613 -23.20 -0.50 8.82
C GLN A 613 -24.31 0.06 7.91
N ASN A 614 -24.02 0.47 6.68
CA ASN A 614 -25.02 1.02 5.75
C ASN A 614 -26.07 -0.03 5.37
N LEU A 615 -25.63 -1.27 5.06
CA LEU A 615 -26.49 -2.42 4.78
C LEU A 615 -27.33 -2.85 6.00
N MET A 616 -26.78 -2.70 7.20
CA MET A 616 -27.50 -2.97 8.46
C MET A 616 -28.68 -2.01 8.64
N TYR A 617 -28.49 -0.72 8.38
CA TYR A 617 -29.56 0.28 8.48
C TYR A 617 -30.65 0.06 7.42
N GLN A 618 -30.28 -0.22 6.16
CA GLN A 618 -31.24 -0.55 5.10
C GLN A 618 -32.19 -1.67 5.51
N ARG A 619 -31.66 -2.80 6.01
CA ARG A 619 -32.48 -3.95 6.43
C ARG A 619 -33.40 -3.66 7.62
N ILE A 620 -32.96 -2.82 8.56
CA ILE A 620 -33.79 -2.39 9.70
C ILE A 620 -34.98 -1.55 9.22
N PHE A 621 -34.76 -0.67 8.24
CA PHE A 621 -35.82 0.18 7.67
C PHE A 621 -36.78 -0.61 6.75
N GLU A 622 -36.26 -1.54 5.95
CA GLU A 622 -37.07 -2.44 5.12
C GLU A 622 -38.01 -3.32 5.95
N ARG A 623 -37.55 -3.85 7.10
CA ARG A 623 -38.40 -4.61 8.05
C ARG A 623 -39.49 -3.76 8.72
N ARG A 624 -39.38 -2.43 8.68
CA ARG A 624 -40.39 -1.49 9.20
C ARG A 624 -41.32 -0.95 8.09
N GLY A 625 -41.27 -1.52 6.89
CA GLY A 625 -42.14 -1.15 5.77
C GLY A 625 -41.68 0.06 4.97
N LEU A 626 -40.45 0.55 5.18
CA LEU A 626 -39.87 1.65 4.41
C LEU A 626 -38.99 1.09 3.29
N ARG A 627 -39.20 1.54 2.05
CA ARG A 627 -38.27 1.24 0.94
C ARG A 627 -37.06 2.16 1.05
N VAL A 628 -35.90 1.58 1.37
CA VAL A 628 -34.61 2.28 1.43
C VAL A 628 -33.75 1.79 0.28
N ALA A 629 -33.27 2.72 -0.54
CA ALA A 629 -32.27 2.42 -1.57
C ALA A 629 -30.93 2.98 -1.13
N ILE A 630 -29.93 2.10 -0.94
CA ILE A 630 -28.53 2.51 -0.87
C ILE A 630 -28.06 2.61 -2.31
N ILE A 631 -27.70 3.81 -2.74
CA ILE A 631 -27.11 4.05 -4.05
C ILE A 631 -25.60 4.22 -3.89
N GLY A 632 -24.81 3.53 -4.71
CA GLY A 632 -23.34 3.62 -4.69
C GLY A 632 -22.85 5.01 -5.10
N GLU A 633 -21.58 5.35 -4.87
CA GLU A 633 -21.03 6.68 -5.20
C GLU A 633 -21.27 7.08 -6.66
N ARG A 634 -21.26 6.12 -7.59
CA ARG A 634 -21.58 6.34 -9.01
C ARG A 634 -23.05 6.65 -9.26
N GLU A 635 -23.96 6.02 -8.53
CA GLU A 635 -25.41 6.23 -8.65
C GLU A 635 -25.85 7.50 -7.90
N TRP A 636 -25.19 7.81 -6.78
CA TRP A 636 -25.24 9.10 -6.10
C TRP A 636 -24.66 10.21 -6.97
N ALA A 637 -23.53 9.98 -7.66
CA ALA A 637 -22.98 10.91 -8.65
C ALA A 637 -23.91 11.08 -9.86
N ARG A 638 -24.58 10.01 -10.33
CA ARG A 638 -25.66 10.10 -11.34
C ARG A 638 -26.84 10.92 -10.83
N ALA A 639 -27.24 10.73 -9.57
CA ALA A 639 -28.31 11.50 -8.94
C ALA A 639 -27.91 12.96 -8.64
N GLN A 640 -26.60 13.23 -8.49
CA GLN A 640 -26.00 14.55 -8.33
C GLN A 640 -25.63 15.22 -9.66
N GLN A 641 -25.57 14.48 -10.77
CA GLN A 641 -25.06 15.01 -12.02
C GLN A 641 -26.04 16.02 -12.59
N ARG A 642 -25.58 17.27 -12.60
CA ARG A 642 -25.83 18.19 -13.72
C ARG A 642 -25.56 17.44 -15.02
N TYR A 643 -26.33 17.81 -16.05
CA TYR A 643 -26.29 17.39 -17.45
C TYR A 643 -24.92 16.90 -17.98
N PRO A 644 -24.91 15.98 -18.97
CA PRO A 644 -23.69 15.44 -19.59
C PRO A 644 -22.68 16.55 -19.94
N ARG A 645 -21.39 16.28 -19.73
CA ARG A 645 -20.33 17.31 -19.83
C ARG A 645 -20.10 17.72 -21.27
N ARG A 646 -20.17 19.02 -21.55
CA ARG A 646 -19.91 19.55 -22.89
C ARG A 646 -18.42 19.63 -23.17
N VAL A 647 -18.01 19.12 -24.33
CA VAL A 647 -16.61 19.09 -24.79
C VAL A 647 -16.44 20.08 -25.94
N THR A 648 -15.45 20.96 -25.83
CA THR A 648 -15.07 21.89 -26.90
C THR A 648 -13.60 21.71 -27.27
N VAL A 649 -13.34 21.47 -28.56
CA VAL A 649 -12.02 21.44 -29.17
C VAL A 649 -11.67 22.82 -29.71
N ILE A 650 -10.58 23.40 -29.22
CA ILE A 650 -10.09 24.72 -29.62
C ILE A 650 -8.93 24.52 -30.60
N GLY A 651 -9.26 24.52 -31.89
CA GLY A 651 -8.31 24.37 -32.98
C GLY A 651 -8.74 23.28 -33.97
N SER A 652 -8.57 23.58 -35.25
CA SER A 652 -9.09 22.78 -36.37
C SER A 652 -8.00 22.35 -37.37
N GLY A 653 -6.73 22.31 -36.91
CA GLY A 653 -5.64 21.75 -37.72
C GLY A 653 -5.76 20.22 -37.85
N ASN A 654 -4.79 19.60 -38.52
CA ASN A 654 -4.76 18.15 -38.76
C ASN A 654 -4.97 17.35 -37.45
N TRP A 655 -4.19 17.68 -36.41
CA TRP A 655 -4.34 17.06 -35.09
C TRP A 655 -5.64 17.46 -34.38
N GLY A 656 -6.10 18.70 -34.52
CA GLY A 656 -7.35 19.17 -33.93
C GLY A 656 -8.58 18.43 -34.47
N SER A 657 -8.66 18.22 -35.78
CA SER A 657 -9.72 17.43 -36.41
C SER A 657 -9.65 15.94 -36.06
N THR A 658 -8.44 15.40 -35.95
CA THR A 658 -8.24 14.01 -35.49
C THR A 658 -8.74 13.82 -34.06
N VAL A 659 -8.42 14.76 -33.17
CA VAL A 659 -8.86 14.74 -31.77
C VAL A 659 -10.36 14.95 -31.66
N ALA A 660 -10.94 15.89 -32.43
CA ALA A 660 -12.39 16.08 -32.49
C ALA A 660 -13.12 14.80 -32.88
N ARG A 661 -12.61 14.06 -33.89
CA ARG A 661 -13.13 12.73 -34.25
C ARG A 661 -13.04 11.74 -33.08
N LEU A 662 -11.88 11.63 -32.43
CA LEU A 662 -11.66 10.69 -31.32
C LEU A 662 -12.64 10.92 -30.17
N VAL A 663 -12.75 12.16 -29.69
CA VAL A 663 -13.60 12.49 -28.53
C VAL A 663 -15.09 12.46 -28.89
N ALA A 664 -15.46 12.76 -30.13
CA ALA A 664 -16.84 12.66 -30.61
C ALA A 664 -17.31 11.20 -30.72
N ILE A 665 -16.45 10.29 -31.18
CA ILE A 665 -16.74 8.85 -31.16
C ILE A 665 -16.92 8.38 -29.72
N ARG A 666 -16.02 8.77 -28.81
CA ARG A 666 -16.10 8.38 -27.39
C ARG A 666 -17.36 8.93 -26.71
N ALA A 667 -17.77 10.16 -27.00
CA ALA A 667 -18.98 10.77 -26.45
C ALA A 667 -20.25 9.96 -26.79
N VAL A 668 -20.34 9.43 -28.02
CA VAL A 668 -21.48 8.59 -28.47
C VAL A 668 -21.40 7.17 -27.91
N GLN A 669 -20.20 6.60 -27.80
CA GLN A 669 -20.00 5.23 -27.31
C GLN A 669 -20.12 5.11 -25.78
N ASP A 670 -20.12 6.24 -25.06
CA ASP A 670 -20.12 6.25 -23.61
C ASP A 670 -21.46 5.78 -23.02
N SER A 671 -21.50 4.51 -22.62
CA SER A 671 -22.65 3.93 -21.91
C SER A 671 -22.96 4.60 -20.56
N GLU A 672 -22.02 5.36 -19.99
CA GLU A 672 -22.22 6.07 -18.73
C GLU A 672 -22.83 7.48 -18.91
N ASN A 673 -23.02 7.96 -20.14
CA ASN A 673 -23.57 9.28 -20.50
C ASN A 673 -22.89 10.45 -19.75
N LEU A 674 -21.56 10.38 -19.63
CA LEU A 674 -20.72 11.34 -18.93
C LEU A 674 -20.45 12.60 -19.77
N TYR A 675 -20.52 12.50 -21.09
CA TYR A 675 -20.26 13.58 -22.05
C TYR A 675 -21.48 13.85 -22.92
N ASP A 676 -21.65 15.12 -23.31
CA ASP A 676 -22.68 15.51 -24.28
C ASP A 676 -22.29 14.93 -25.65
N GLU A 677 -23.27 14.42 -26.39
CA GLU A 677 -23.03 13.87 -27.72
C GLU A 677 -22.47 14.96 -28.65
N GLU A 678 -22.92 16.22 -28.53
CA GLU A 678 -22.40 17.33 -29.33
C GLU A 678 -20.98 17.71 -28.86
N VAL A 679 -20.00 17.51 -29.75
CA VAL A 679 -18.64 18.02 -29.59
C VAL A 679 -18.45 19.26 -30.45
N ARG A 680 -18.24 20.40 -29.80
CA ARG A 680 -17.96 21.65 -30.52
C ARG A 680 -16.50 21.72 -30.92
N MET A 681 -16.23 22.19 -32.13
CA MET A 681 -14.88 22.47 -32.60
C MET A 681 -14.80 23.92 -33.06
N TRP A 682 -13.96 24.73 -32.41
CA TRP A 682 -13.66 26.07 -32.89
C TRP A 682 -12.76 25.97 -34.13
N VAL A 683 -13.21 26.55 -35.23
CA VAL A 683 -12.54 26.56 -36.53
C VAL A 683 -12.30 28.01 -36.93
N PHE A 684 -11.05 28.36 -37.18
CA PHE A 684 -10.76 29.65 -37.83
C PHE A 684 -11.33 29.60 -39.25
N ASP A 685 -12.35 30.40 -39.53
CA ASP A 685 -13.09 30.32 -40.78
C ASP A 685 -12.28 30.88 -41.95
N GLU A 686 -12.06 30.04 -42.95
CA GLU A 686 -11.27 30.33 -44.14
C GLU A 686 -12.09 30.02 -45.39
N GLN A 687 -11.91 30.82 -46.44
CA GLN A 687 -12.44 30.50 -47.76
C GLN A 687 -11.53 29.46 -48.42
N VAL A 688 -12.09 28.31 -48.77
CA VAL A 688 -11.37 27.20 -49.40
C VAL A 688 -12.03 26.84 -50.73
N ASP A 689 -11.21 26.46 -51.72
CA ASP A 689 -11.70 25.93 -52.98
C ASP A 689 -12.24 24.50 -52.76
N TYR A 690 -13.55 24.34 -52.93
CA TYR A 690 -14.22 23.05 -52.85
C TYR A 690 -14.95 22.82 -54.17
N HIS A 691 -14.41 21.91 -54.99
CA HIS A 691 -14.92 21.58 -56.33
C HIS A 691 -15.08 22.77 -57.29
N GLY A 692 -14.20 23.77 -57.22
CA GLY A 692 -14.19 24.94 -58.10
C GLY A 692 -14.99 26.13 -57.58
N GLU A 693 -15.55 26.03 -56.36
CA GLU A 693 -16.25 27.12 -55.68
C GLU A 693 -15.55 27.50 -54.37
N GLN A 694 -15.44 28.79 -54.09
CA GLN A 694 -14.98 29.27 -52.79
C GLN A 694 -16.11 29.12 -51.75
N ARG A 695 -15.85 28.34 -50.70
CA ARG A 695 -16.80 28.10 -49.61
C ARG A 695 -16.13 28.26 -48.25
N SER A 696 -16.93 28.56 -47.23
CA SER A 696 -16.48 28.56 -45.83
C SER A 696 -16.05 27.15 -45.42
N LEU A 697 -14.90 27.04 -44.76
CA LEU A 697 -14.42 25.78 -44.19
C LEU A 697 -15.37 25.25 -43.10
N VAL A 698 -15.98 26.15 -42.31
CA VAL A 698 -16.98 25.78 -41.29
C VAL A 698 -18.20 25.15 -41.93
N ASP A 699 -18.72 25.76 -43.00
CA ASP A 699 -19.88 25.23 -43.72
C ASP A 699 -19.59 23.85 -44.30
N ILE A 700 -18.41 23.64 -44.88
CA ILE A 700 -17.99 22.33 -45.40
C ILE A 700 -17.92 21.30 -44.27
N ILE A 701 -17.29 21.62 -43.13
CA ILE A 701 -17.19 20.68 -42.01
C ILE A 701 -18.58 20.32 -41.48
N ASN A 702 -19.49 21.28 -41.35
CA ASN A 702 -20.84 21.01 -40.82
C ASN A 702 -21.78 20.29 -41.81
N THR A 703 -21.55 20.41 -43.12
CA THR A 703 -22.42 19.82 -44.16
C THR A 703 -21.89 18.52 -44.76
N HIS A 704 -20.56 18.39 -44.86
CA HIS A 704 -19.89 17.24 -45.45
C HIS A 704 -19.11 16.42 -44.42
N HIS A 705 -19.03 16.87 -43.17
CA HIS A 705 -18.34 16.20 -42.08
C HIS A 705 -16.89 15.83 -42.44
N GLU A 706 -16.18 16.75 -43.11
CA GLU A 706 -14.77 16.57 -43.48
C GLU A 706 -14.03 17.91 -43.38
N ASN A 707 -12.83 17.89 -42.78
CA ASN A 707 -11.90 19.02 -42.86
C ASN A 707 -11.02 18.88 -44.10
N VAL A 708 -11.54 19.30 -45.24
CA VAL A 708 -10.92 19.14 -46.57
C VAL A 708 -9.55 19.80 -46.71
N LYS A 709 -9.22 20.77 -45.87
CA LYS A 709 -7.94 21.48 -45.89
C LYS A 709 -6.89 20.79 -45.03
N TYR A 710 -7.24 20.41 -43.79
CA TYR A 710 -6.26 19.98 -42.80
C TYR A 710 -6.25 18.46 -42.53
N LEU A 711 -7.33 17.75 -42.84
CA LEU A 711 -7.44 16.30 -42.72
C LEU A 711 -8.24 15.71 -43.90
N PRO A 712 -7.75 15.87 -45.16
CA PRO A 712 -8.48 15.44 -46.34
C PRO A 712 -8.63 13.91 -46.39
N GLY A 713 -9.81 13.45 -46.82
CA GLY A 713 -10.17 12.05 -47.00
C GLY A 713 -10.54 11.29 -45.72
N ILE A 714 -10.69 11.98 -44.58
CA ILE A 714 -11.16 11.38 -43.32
C ILE A 714 -12.48 12.02 -42.90
N ALA A 715 -13.52 11.20 -42.79
CA ALA A 715 -14.81 11.61 -42.28
C ALA A 715 -14.75 11.88 -40.77
N LEU A 716 -15.26 13.03 -40.36
CA LEU A 716 -15.57 13.39 -38.99
C LEU A 716 -16.96 12.84 -38.63
N PRO A 717 -17.20 12.49 -37.35
CA PRO A 717 -18.51 12.12 -36.88
C PRO A 717 -19.54 13.25 -37.03
N GLU A 718 -20.82 12.92 -37.27
CA GLU A 718 -21.90 13.89 -37.46
C GLU A 718 -22.12 14.80 -36.23
N ASN A 719 -21.74 14.32 -35.05
CA ASN A 719 -21.83 15.04 -33.78
C ASN A 719 -20.67 16.02 -33.53
N VAL A 720 -19.75 16.19 -34.49
CA VAL A 720 -18.76 17.28 -34.47
C VAL A 720 -19.37 18.53 -35.11
N VAL A 721 -19.53 19.60 -34.33
CA VAL A 721 -20.11 20.87 -34.78
C VAL A 721 -19.02 21.94 -34.86
N ALA A 722 -18.69 22.38 -36.08
CA ALA A 722 -17.76 23.47 -36.31
C ALA A 722 -18.41 24.83 -36.00
N LYS A 723 -17.70 25.64 -35.21
CA LYS A 723 -18.11 27.01 -34.83
C LYS A 723 -17.04 28.02 -35.27
N PRO A 724 -17.40 29.09 -36.01
CA PRO A 724 -16.44 30.12 -36.43
C PRO A 724 -16.11 31.08 -35.29
N ASP A 725 -17.09 31.33 -34.42
CA ASP A 725 -16.98 32.22 -33.28
C ASP A 725 -16.44 31.46 -32.05
N LEU A 726 -15.39 32.00 -31.44
CA LEU A 726 -14.72 31.37 -30.31
C LEU A 726 -15.61 31.40 -29.05
N GLN A 727 -16.35 32.49 -28.83
CA GLN A 727 -17.24 32.63 -27.67
C GLN A 727 -18.35 31.57 -27.74
N GLU A 728 -19.02 31.43 -28.88
CA GLU A 728 -20.07 30.42 -29.09
C GLU A 728 -19.54 28.99 -28.91
N ALA A 729 -18.30 28.74 -29.35
CA ALA A 729 -17.67 27.43 -29.21
C ALA A 729 -17.44 27.04 -27.74
N VAL A 730 -16.98 27.98 -26.90
CA VAL A 730 -16.57 27.72 -25.51
C VAL A 730 -17.69 27.92 -24.48
N GLU A 731 -18.78 28.60 -24.87
CA GLU A 731 -19.88 28.91 -23.96
C GLU A 731 -20.52 27.63 -23.38
N GLY A 732 -20.47 27.52 -22.05
CA GLY A 732 -21.04 26.38 -21.32
C GLY A 732 -20.23 25.09 -21.39
N ALA A 733 -19.03 25.11 -21.98
CA ALA A 733 -18.14 23.96 -22.01
C ALA A 733 -17.67 23.57 -20.60
N ASP A 734 -17.71 22.26 -20.30
CA ASP A 734 -17.15 21.69 -19.06
C ASP A 734 -15.72 21.18 -19.28
N ILE A 735 -15.37 20.83 -20.52
CA ILE A 735 -14.03 20.36 -20.94
C ILE A 735 -13.56 21.16 -22.16
N LEU A 736 -12.36 21.75 -22.05
CA LEU A 736 -11.71 22.53 -23.10
C LEU A 736 -10.43 21.83 -23.56
N ILE A 737 -10.36 21.48 -24.85
CA ILE A 737 -9.22 20.79 -25.46
C ILE A 737 -8.45 21.79 -26.33
N PHE A 738 -7.27 22.23 -25.90
CA PHE A 738 -6.44 23.18 -26.63
C PHE A 738 -5.54 22.44 -27.62
N VAL A 739 -5.74 22.65 -28.92
CA VAL A 739 -5.03 21.95 -29.99
C VAL A 739 -4.77 22.87 -31.20
N LEU A 740 -3.97 23.91 -30.94
CA LEU A 740 -3.55 24.90 -31.92
C LEU A 740 -2.03 25.08 -31.92
N PRO A 741 -1.44 25.67 -32.97
CA PRO A 741 -0.05 26.10 -32.92
C PRO A 741 0.19 27.09 -31.76
N HIS A 742 1.24 26.89 -30.97
CA HIS A 742 1.49 27.64 -29.71
C HIS A 742 1.48 29.17 -29.92
N GLN A 743 1.97 29.65 -31.08
CA GLN A 743 2.05 31.08 -31.38
C GLN A 743 0.70 31.82 -31.37
N PHE A 744 -0.42 31.10 -31.51
CA PHE A 744 -1.77 31.68 -31.49
C PHE A 744 -2.39 31.68 -30.08
N LEU A 745 -1.82 30.91 -29.14
CA LEU A 745 -2.39 30.68 -27.82
C LEU A 745 -2.65 31.98 -27.03
N PRO A 746 -1.70 32.94 -26.91
CA PRO A 746 -1.96 34.16 -26.14
C PRO A 746 -3.15 34.97 -26.66
N LYS A 747 -3.29 35.07 -27.99
CA LYS A 747 -4.41 35.78 -28.63
C LYS A 747 -5.74 35.07 -28.33
N ILE A 748 -5.79 33.74 -28.44
CA ILE A 748 -7.01 32.97 -28.18
C ILE A 748 -7.43 33.06 -26.72
N LEU A 749 -6.48 32.92 -25.78
CA LEU A 749 -6.76 33.05 -24.35
C LEU A 749 -7.37 34.42 -24.00
N SER A 750 -6.86 35.50 -24.61
CA SER A 750 -7.40 36.85 -24.40
C SER A 750 -8.85 37.03 -24.90
N GLN A 751 -9.27 36.25 -25.91
CA GLN A 751 -10.60 36.35 -26.52
C GLN A 751 -11.65 35.53 -25.78
N MET A 752 -11.25 34.50 -25.02
CA MET A 752 -12.18 33.56 -24.37
C MET A 752 -12.29 33.73 -22.84
N LYS A 753 -11.43 34.56 -22.23
CA LYS A 753 -11.32 34.70 -20.77
C LYS A 753 -12.65 34.95 -20.05
N ASP A 754 -13.57 35.70 -20.66
CA ASP A 754 -14.83 36.07 -20.03
C ASP A 754 -15.97 35.06 -20.25
N PHE A 755 -15.74 34.00 -21.05
CA PHE A 755 -16.77 33.05 -21.48
C PHE A 755 -16.56 31.61 -20.99
N VAL A 756 -15.41 31.34 -20.38
CA VAL A 756 -15.10 30.02 -19.81
C VAL A 756 -15.84 29.85 -18.48
N ARG A 757 -16.45 28.68 -18.31
CA ARG A 757 -17.22 28.32 -17.13
C ARG A 757 -16.31 28.05 -15.91
N ASP A 758 -16.75 28.52 -14.75
CA ASP A 758 -16.12 28.20 -13.46
C ASP A 758 -16.08 26.68 -13.20
N GLY A 759 -14.88 26.18 -12.90
CA GLY A 759 -14.63 24.77 -12.63
C GLY A 759 -14.50 23.88 -13.87
N ALA A 760 -14.44 24.46 -15.08
CA ALA A 760 -14.14 23.71 -16.30
C ALA A 760 -12.73 23.08 -16.24
N ILE A 761 -12.55 21.97 -16.94
CA ILE A 761 -11.27 21.25 -17.04
C ILE A 761 -10.64 21.59 -18.38
N ALA A 762 -9.35 21.94 -18.40
CA ALA A 762 -8.62 22.13 -19.64
C ALA A 762 -7.60 21.00 -19.87
N VAL A 763 -7.32 20.70 -21.14
CA VAL A 763 -6.23 19.82 -21.56
C VAL A 763 -5.51 20.41 -22.76
N SER A 764 -4.20 20.56 -22.68
CA SER A 764 -3.34 21.05 -23.77
C SER A 764 -2.71 19.90 -24.53
N LEU A 765 -2.94 19.89 -25.85
CA LEU A 765 -2.30 18.98 -26.82
C LEU A 765 -1.26 19.73 -27.67
N ILE A 766 -0.90 20.95 -27.25
CA ILE A 766 0.04 21.82 -27.96
C ILE A 766 1.46 21.30 -27.74
N LYS A 767 2.14 20.94 -28.83
CA LYS A 767 3.50 20.39 -28.80
C LYS A 767 4.50 21.40 -29.33
N GLY A 768 5.37 21.90 -28.43
CA GLY A 768 6.46 22.81 -28.75
C GLY A 768 6.10 24.29 -28.56
N GLY A 769 7.16 25.09 -28.43
CA GLY A 769 7.09 26.53 -28.13
C GLY A 769 6.93 26.79 -26.65
N PHE A 770 7.92 27.48 -26.08
CA PHE A 770 7.89 28.06 -24.75
C PHE A 770 7.69 29.56 -24.88
N ASP A 771 6.84 30.16 -24.05
CA ASP A 771 6.89 31.61 -23.91
C ASP A 771 8.05 31.98 -22.97
N ARG A 772 8.58 33.17 -23.17
CA ARG A 772 9.75 33.67 -22.46
C ARG A 772 9.34 34.80 -21.54
N GLU A 773 9.46 34.56 -20.25
CA GLU A 773 9.37 35.61 -19.25
C GLU A 773 10.78 36.10 -18.90
N ILE A 774 11.03 37.41 -19.04
CA ILE A 774 12.27 38.03 -18.53
C ILE A 774 12.01 38.40 -17.07
N LEU A 775 12.74 37.75 -16.16
CA LEU A 775 12.67 38.02 -14.73
C LEU A 775 13.36 39.33 -14.36
N SER A 776 13.05 39.85 -13.17
CA SER A 776 13.54 41.16 -12.70
C SER A 776 15.06 41.24 -12.55
N ASP A 777 15.72 40.09 -12.43
CA ASP A 777 17.18 39.95 -12.36
C ASP A 777 17.86 39.84 -13.73
N GLY A 778 17.09 39.91 -14.83
CA GLY A 778 17.56 39.81 -16.20
C GLY A 778 17.68 38.37 -16.73
N SER A 779 17.36 37.36 -15.92
CA SER A 779 17.30 35.96 -16.36
C SER A 779 16.02 35.67 -17.15
N SER A 780 16.03 34.64 -18.01
CA SER A 780 14.86 34.21 -18.79
C SER A 780 14.30 32.90 -18.25
N LYS A 781 12.98 32.82 -18.09
CA LYS A 781 12.26 31.63 -17.66
C LYS A 781 11.42 31.06 -18.81
N ILE A 782 11.40 29.73 -18.92
CA ILE A 782 10.48 29.00 -19.79
C ILE A 782 9.10 28.97 -19.16
N VAL A 783 8.10 29.40 -19.93
CA VAL A 783 6.69 29.28 -19.57
C VAL A 783 6.04 28.25 -20.49
N LEU A 784 5.44 27.22 -19.91
CA LEU A 784 4.78 26.15 -20.65
C LEU A 784 3.41 26.62 -21.17
N CYS A 785 2.87 25.95 -22.20
CA CYS A 785 1.54 26.28 -22.70
C CYS A 785 0.47 25.98 -21.64
N SER A 786 0.62 24.92 -20.85
CA SER A 786 -0.27 24.64 -19.71
C SER A 786 -0.24 25.75 -18.65
N ASP A 787 0.94 26.29 -18.35
CA ASP A 787 1.10 27.42 -17.42
C ASP A 787 0.41 28.68 -17.95
N LEU A 788 0.59 29.01 -19.24
CA LEU A 788 -0.09 30.15 -19.88
C LEU A 788 -1.62 30.02 -19.84
N ILE A 789 -2.14 28.81 -20.06
CA ILE A 789 -3.58 28.54 -20.00
C ILE A 789 -4.08 28.73 -18.56
N ALA A 790 -3.36 28.18 -17.58
CA ALA A 790 -3.72 28.27 -16.17
C ALA A 790 -3.71 29.72 -15.66
N GLU A 791 -2.71 30.50 -16.08
CA GLU A 791 -2.58 31.91 -15.70
C GLU A 791 -3.66 32.80 -16.35
N ALA A 792 -3.93 32.59 -17.64
CA ALA A 792 -4.90 33.39 -18.36
C ALA A 792 -6.36 33.09 -17.97
N LEU A 793 -6.63 31.83 -17.59
CA LEU A 793 -7.97 31.30 -17.27
C LEU A 793 -8.02 30.73 -15.83
N PRO A 794 -7.94 31.59 -14.80
CA PRO A 794 -7.92 31.15 -13.39
C PRO A 794 -9.22 30.46 -12.91
N GLN A 795 -10.30 30.57 -13.69
CA GLN A 795 -11.58 29.88 -13.43
C GLN A 795 -11.53 28.36 -13.70
N LEU A 796 -10.48 27.87 -14.36
CA LEU A 796 -10.32 26.43 -14.62
C LEU A 796 -10.03 25.68 -13.32
N LYS A 797 -10.63 24.49 -13.17
CA LYS A 797 -10.32 23.58 -12.06
C LYS A 797 -8.88 23.07 -12.16
N THR A 798 -8.45 22.73 -13.37
CA THR A 798 -7.11 22.22 -13.65
C THR A 798 -6.78 22.35 -15.14
N VAL A 799 -5.47 22.32 -15.45
CA VAL A 799 -4.93 22.24 -16.81
C VAL A 799 -4.08 20.98 -16.90
N ALA A 800 -4.53 20.02 -17.70
CA ALA A 800 -3.80 18.81 -18.04
C ALA A 800 -3.03 18.97 -19.36
N VAL A 801 -2.17 18.02 -19.68
CA VAL A 801 -1.46 17.95 -20.96
C VAL A 801 -1.54 16.54 -21.53
N LEU A 802 -1.63 16.40 -22.86
CA LEU A 802 -1.63 15.10 -23.53
C LEU A 802 -0.58 15.08 -24.64
N MET A 803 0.45 14.26 -24.43
CA MET A 803 1.63 14.13 -25.31
C MET A 803 1.86 12.66 -25.67
N GLY A 804 2.60 12.35 -26.72
CA GLY A 804 2.77 10.95 -27.17
C GLY A 804 3.10 10.80 -28.64
N GLY A 805 3.57 9.62 -29.05
CA GLY A 805 3.96 9.30 -30.43
C GLY A 805 2.79 9.24 -31.42
N ASN A 806 2.10 10.37 -31.64
CA ASN A 806 0.77 10.40 -32.25
C ASN A 806 0.82 11.11 -33.61
N LEU A 807 1.13 10.39 -34.68
CA LEU A 807 1.01 10.94 -36.03
C LEU A 807 -0.46 11.07 -36.40
N ALA A 808 -0.93 12.32 -36.57
CA ALA A 808 -2.35 12.63 -36.70
C ALA A 808 -3.09 11.78 -37.76
N ILE A 809 -2.49 11.56 -38.93
CA ILE A 809 -3.11 10.75 -39.99
C ILE A 809 -3.21 9.26 -39.65
N GLU A 810 -2.30 8.72 -38.84
CA GLU A 810 -2.32 7.32 -38.40
C GLU A 810 -3.44 7.12 -37.37
N VAL A 811 -3.51 8.03 -36.40
CA VAL A 811 -4.60 8.06 -35.41
C VAL A 811 -5.96 8.25 -36.09
N ALA A 812 -6.07 9.15 -37.07
CA ALA A 812 -7.29 9.39 -37.83
C ALA A 812 -7.75 8.17 -38.66
N LYS A 813 -6.82 7.26 -38.97
CA LYS A 813 -7.09 5.99 -39.68
C LYS A 813 -7.26 4.81 -38.73
N ASP A 814 -7.48 5.09 -37.44
CA ASP A 814 -7.64 4.09 -36.38
C ASP A 814 -6.46 3.12 -36.31
N GLN A 815 -5.23 3.61 -36.54
CA GLN A 815 -4.02 2.84 -36.27
C GLN A 815 -3.63 2.96 -34.80
N PHE A 816 -3.15 1.84 -34.24
CA PHE A 816 -2.78 1.77 -32.82
C PHE A 816 -1.71 2.80 -32.47
N CYS A 817 -1.93 3.54 -31.39
CA CYS A 817 -0.92 4.38 -30.77
C CYS A 817 -1.21 4.59 -29.28
N GLU A 818 -0.22 5.13 -28.57
CA GLU A 818 -0.29 5.38 -27.13
C GLU A 818 -0.02 6.86 -26.83
N ALA A 819 -0.65 7.40 -25.80
CA ALA A 819 -0.41 8.75 -25.31
C ALA A 819 -0.27 8.80 -23.79
N THR A 820 0.40 9.84 -23.30
CA THR A 820 0.59 10.14 -21.89
C THR A 820 -0.19 11.40 -21.54
N LEU A 821 -1.09 11.30 -20.57
CA LEU A 821 -1.86 12.39 -19.98
C LEU A 821 -1.18 12.86 -18.68
N GLY A 822 -0.56 14.03 -18.67
CA GLY A 822 -0.06 14.68 -17.46
C GLY A 822 -1.18 15.47 -16.78
N CYS A 823 -1.52 15.15 -15.53
CA CYS A 823 -2.54 15.89 -14.78
C CYS A 823 -2.34 15.78 -13.27
N HIS A 824 -2.30 16.92 -12.56
CA HIS A 824 -2.15 16.95 -11.10
C HIS A 824 -3.44 16.50 -10.37
N ASP A 825 -4.63 16.88 -10.88
CA ASP A 825 -5.92 16.49 -10.28
C ASP A 825 -6.36 15.11 -10.78
N LEU A 826 -6.36 14.10 -9.91
CA LEU A 826 -6.71 12.73 -10.26
C LEU A 826 -8.17 12.57 -10.75
N GLN A 827 -9.09 13.40 -10.24
CA GLN A 827 -10.48 13.36 -10.70
C GLN A 827 -10.60 13.80 -12.16
N SER A 828 -9.94 14.91 -12.51
CA SER A 828 -9.87 15.40 -13.87
C SER A 828 -9.08 14.46 -14.77
N ALA A 829 -7.99 13.86 -14.26
CA ALA A 829 -7.21 12.86 -14.98
C ALA A 829 -8.08 11.66 -15.40
N ALA A 830 -8.91 11.13 -14.49
CA ALA A 830 -9.82 10.02 -14.81
C ALA A 830 -10.90 10.41 -15.84
N ILE A 831 -11.43 11.64 -15.75
CA ILE A 831 -12.42 12.16 -16.71
C ILE A 831 -11.78 12.32 -18.10
N LEU A 832 -10.57 12.86 -18.18
CA LEU A 832 -9.87 13.09 -19.44
C LEU A 832 -9.34 11.77 -20.03
N GLN A 833 -8.78 10.88 -19.21
CA GLN A 833 -8.33 9.56 -19.65
C GLN A 833 -9.50 8.80 -20.27
N HIS A 834 -10.66 8.75 -19.62
CA HIS A 834 -11.85 8.13 -20.18
C HIS A 834 -12.33 8.78 -21.49
N LEU A 835 -12.17 10.10 -21.65
CA LEU A 835 -12.56 10.83 -22.86
C LEU A 835 -11.67 10.52 -24.07
N PHE A 836 -10.36 10.35 -23.87
CA PHE A 836 -9.40 10.13 -24.96
C PHE A 836 -9.11 8.66 -25.24
N ASP A 837 -9.16 7.81 -24.21
CA ASP A 837 -8.77 6.40 -24.32
C ASP A 837 -9.68 5.65 -25.31
N SER A 838 -9.14 4.70 -26.05
CA SER A 838 -9.87 3.76 -26.91
C SER A 838 -8.99 2.56 -27.22
N GLU A 839 -9.54 1.54 -27.88
CA GLU A 839 -8.77 0.35 -28.29
C GLU A 839 -7.57 0.68 -29.18
N MET A 840 -7.67 1.71 -30.03
CA MET A 840 -6.62 2.13 -30.96
C MET A 840 -5.84 3.37 -30.48
N PHE A 841 -6.28 4.03 -29.41
CA PHE A 841 -5.63 5.20 -28.82
C PHE A 841 -5.56 5.01 -27.31
N CYS A 842 -4.54 4.31 -26.82
CA CYS A 842 -4.42 3.99 -25.41
C CYS A 842 -3.79 5.14 -24.63
N VAL A 843 -4.41 5.58 -23.54
CA VAL A 843 -3.94 6.73 -22.75
C VAL A 843 -3.57 6.29 -21.34
N ASN A 844 -2.31 6.49 -20.98
CA ASN A 844 -1.83 6.36 -19.59
C ASN A 844 -1.74 7.74 -18.96
N HIS A 845 -2.11 7.87 -17.68
CA HIS A 845 -1.98 9.14 -16.97
C HIS A 845 -0.80 9.13 -16.00
N VAL A 846 -0.15 10.28 -15.84
CA VAL A 846 0.88 10.57 -14.84
C VAL A 846 0.58 11.89 -14.16
N ARG A 847 1.14 12.13 -12.97
CA ARG A 847 0.95 13.41 -12.25
C ARG A 847 1.89 14.52 -12.70
N ASP A 848 2.89 14.18 -13.49
CA ASP A 848 3.93 15.07 -13.95
C ASP A 848 3.49 15.82 -15.22
N VAL A 849 2.92 17.01 -15.05
CA VAL A 849 2.48 17.85 -16.17
C VAL A 849 3.70 18.41 -16.90
N GLN A 850 4.66 18.95 -16.14
CA GLN A 850 5.82 19.66 -16.66
C GLN A 850 6.74 18.75 -17.48
N GLY A 851 7.06 17.56 -16.97
CA GLY A 851 7.90 16.60 -17.68
C GLY A 851 7.24 16.07 -18.96
N VAL A 852 5.94 15.77 -18.91
CA VAL A 852 5.17 15.32 -20.09
C VAL A 852 5.17 16.38 -21.19
N GLU A 853 4.87 17.64 -20.85
CA GLU A 853 4.82 18.74 -21.81
C GLU A 853 6.20 19.08 -22.40
N MET A 854 7.22 19.16 -21.54
CA MET A 854 8.59 19.44 -21.97
C MET A 854 9.14 18.34 -22.88
N CYS A 855 8.83 17.06 -22.64
CA CYS A 855 9.23 15.97 -23.53
C CYS A 855 8.66 16.18 -24.95
N GLY A 856 7.38 16.58 -25.04
CA GLY A 856 6.71 16.89 -26.30
C GLY A 856 7.34 18.07 -27.08
N ALA A 857 7.94 19.03 -26.37
CA ALA A 857 8.65 20.15 -26.96
C ALA A 857 10.08 19.79 -27.40
N LEU A 858 10.91 19.28 -26.48
CA LEU A 858 12.35 19.08 -26.69
C LEU A 858 12.66 17.98 -27.72
N LYS A 859 11.79 16.97 -27.89
CA LYS A 859 11.97 15.92 -28.90
C LYS A 859 12.17 16.49 -30.31
N ASN A 860 11.58 17.66 -30.60
CA ASN A 860 11.63 18.27 -31.93
C ASN A 860 13.04 18.75 -32.27
N ILE A 861 13.84 19.11 -31.25
CA ILE A 861 15.26 19.46 -31.40
C ILE A 861 16.05 18.21 -31.79
N VAL A 862 15.85 17.09 -31.08
CA VAL A 862 16.53 15.82 -31.40
C VAL A 862 16.17 15.33 -32.81
N ALA A 863 14.92 15.54 -33.24
CA ALA A 863 14.48 15.22 -34.59
C ALA A 863 15.23 16.01 -35.68
N ILE A 864 15.71 17.23 -35.39
CA ILE A 864 16.60 17.97 -36.30
C ILE A 864 17.94 17.23 -36.44
N GLY A 865 18.56 16.81 -35.33
CA GLY A 865 19.79 16.02 -35.36
C GLY A 865 19.63 14.68 -36.09
N ALA A 866 18.46 14.03 -35.94
CA ALA A 866 18.11 12.83 -36.69
C ALA A 866 17.99 13.11 -38.20
N GLY A 867 17.42 14.25 -38.59
CA GLY A 867 17.38 14.69 -39.98
C GLY A 867 18.76 15.05 -40.55
N PHE A 868 19.67 15.61 -39.75
CA PHE A 868 21.06 15.81 -40.17
C PHE A 868 21.76 14.49 -40.48
N CYS A 869 21.53 13.44 -39.69
CA CYS A 869 22.03 12.10 -40.02
C CYS A 869 21.53 11.63 -41.38
N ASP A 870 20.23 11.78 -41.65
CA ASP A 870 19.62 11.34 -42.90
C ASP A 870 20.16 12.14 -44.10
N GLY A 871 20.33 13.46 -43.97
CA GLY A 871 20.82 14.32 -45.04
C GLY A 871 22.32 14.17 -45.33
N LEU A 872 23.12 13.81 -44.32
CA LEU A 872 24.55 13.49 -44.45
C LEU A 872 24.80 12.04 -44.91
N GLY A 873 23.77 11.22 -45.05
CA GLY A 873 23.90 9.81 -45.42
C GLY A 873 24.51 8.92 -44.34
N LEU A 874 24.37 9.30 -43.06
CA LEU A 874 24.84 8.49 -41.94
C LEU A 874 23.93 7.28 -41.70
N GLY A 875 24.52 6.16 -41.28
CA GLY A 875 23.80 4.93 -41.02
C GLY A 875 22.95 4.93 -39.75
N MET A 876 22.12 3.89 -39.58
CA MET A 876 21.20 3.76 -38.44
C MET A 876 21.89 3.76 -37.07
N ASN A 877 23.14 3.28 -36.97
CA ASN A 877 23.90 3.32 -35.71
C ASN A 877 24.15 4.76 -35.23
N SER A 878 24.47 5.68 -36.15
CA SER A 878 24.69 7.09 -35.82
C SER A 878 23.39 7.76 -35.41
N LYS A 879 22.30 7.47 -36.14
CA LYS A 879 20.97 7.97 -35.81
C LYS A 879 20.51 7.46 -34.44
N SER A 880 20.70 6.18 -34.13
CA SER A 880 20.40 5.60 -32.81
C SER A 880 21.21 6.28 -31.69
N ALA A 881 22.48 6.59 -31.92
CA ALA A 881 23.30 7.34 -30.97
C ALA A 881 22.73 8.76 -30.72
N VAL A 882 22.28 9.45 -31.77
CA VAL A 882 21.60 10.76 -31.65
C VAL A 882 20.33 10.66 -30.81
N LEU A 883 19.49 9.64 -31.02
CA LEU A 883 18.28 9.45 -30.22
C LEU A 883 18.63 9.22 -28.74
N ARG A 884 19.59 8.35 -28.45
CA ARG A 884 20.01 8.03 -27.08
C ARG A 884 20.63 9.24 -26.36
N ILE A 885 21.53 9.97 -27.03
CA ILE A 885 22.14 11.19 -26.49
C ILE A 885 21.06 12.27 -26.30
N GLY A 886 20.19 12.45 -27.29
CA GLY A 886 19.10 13.41 -27.24
C GLY A 886 18.13 13.16 -26.10
N LEU A 887 17.74 11.91 -25.84
CA LEU A 887 16.90 11.56 -24.69
C LEU A 887 17.57 11.92 -23.35
N GLU A 888 18.87 11.66 -23.23
CA GLU A 888 19.63 12.01 -22.01
C GLU A 888 19.74 13.53 -21.84
N GLU A 889 19.96 14.29 -22.92
CA GLU A 889 19.98 15.76 -22.86
C GLU A 889 18.61 16.34 -22.56
N MET A 890 17.52 15.78 -23.11
CA MET A 890 16.15 16.12 -22.73
C MET A 890 15.96 15.94 -21.23
N ARG A 891 16.40 14.79 -20.68
CA ARG A 891 16.33 14.49 -19.24
C ARG A 891 17.10 15.49 -18.40
N LYS A 892 18.32 15.82 -18.79
CA LYS A 892 19.16 16.81 -18.09
C LYS A 892 18.53 18.21 -18.09
N ILE A 893 18.04 18.67 -19.24
CA ILE A 893 17.40 19.99 -19.37
C ILE A 893 16.13 20.05 -18.53
N ILE A 894 15.28 19.02 -18.61
CA ILE A 894 14.03 18.98 -17.87
C ILE A 894 14.29 18.96 -16.38
N LYS A 895 15.23 18.14 -15.88
CA LYS A 895 15.59 18.11 -14.46
C LYS A 895 16.33 19.35 -13.99
N PHE A 896 17.03 20.06 -14.87
CA PHE A 896 17.64 21.35 -14.53
C PHE A 896 16.58 22.42 -14.27
N ILE A 897 15.49 22.43 -15.06
CA ILE A 897 14.40 23.40 -14.93
C ILE A 897 13.39 22.96 -13.86
N TYR A 898 13.08 21.66 -13.80
CA TYR A 898 12.11 21.03 -12.91
C TYR A 898 12.74 19.81 -12.19
N PRO A 899 13.42 20.03 -11.04
CA PRO A 899 14.17 18.97 -10.34
C PRO A 899 13.33 17.77 -9.88
N ASP A 900 12.02 17.99 -9.67
CA ASP A 900 11.09 16.99 -9.14
C ASP A 900 10.52 16.05 -10.21
N VAL A 901 10.87 16.25 -11.49
CA VAL A 901 10.41 15.38 -12.59
C VAL A 901 10.98 13.96 -12.41
N PRO A 902 10.12 12.92 -12.31
CA PRO A 902 10.57 11.55 -12.13
C PRO A 902 11.20 11.00 -13.43
N ASP A 903 12.23 10.15 -13.29
CA ASP A 903 12.88 9.54 -14.47
C ASP A 903 11.92 8.61 -15.25
N GLN A 904 10.84 8.13 -14.62
CA GLN A 904 9.82 7.32 -15.26
C GLN A 904 9.11 8.05 -16.41
N THR A 905 8.91 9.36 -16.33
CA THR A 905 8.23 10.15 -17.38
C THR A 905 8.93 10.01 -18.75
N PHE A 906 10.26 9.87 -18.77
CA PHE A 906 11.02 9.73 -20.02
C PHE A 906 10.83 8.38 -20.71
N PHE A 907 10.34 7.37 -20.00
CA PHE A 907 10.02 6.05 -20.53
C PHE A 907 8.56 5.91 -20.98
N GLU A 908 7.71 6.88 -20.68
CA GLU A 908 6.33 6.95 -21.16
C GLU A 908 6.27 7.31 -22.67
N SER A 909 5.08 7.18 -23.28
CA SER A 909 4.86 7.54 -24.69
C SER A 909 5.26 8.99 -24.98
N CYS A 910 5.05 9.94 -24.05
CA CYS A 910 5.48 11.34 -24.23
C CYS A 910 7.00 11.52 -24.36
N GLY A 911 7.80 10.63 -23.77
CA GLY A 911 9.25 10.66 -23.76
C GLY A 911 9.84 9.89 -24.93
N VAL A 912 10.29 8.66 -24.66
CA VAL A 912 10.97 7.80 -25.65
C VAL A 912 10.08 7.46 -26.84
N GLY A 913 8.79 7.21 -26.64
CA GLY A 913 7.85 6.87 -27.70
C GLY A 913 7.74 7.98 -28.74
N ASP A 914 7.41 9.19 -28.30
CA ASP A 914 7.23 10.35 -29.17
C ASP A 914 8.55 10.79 -29.81
N LEU A 915 9.66 10.66 -29.08
CA LEU A 915 11.01 10.92 -29.61
C LEU A 915 11.32 10.02 -30.82
N ILE A 916 11.13 8.71 -30.68
CA ILE A 916 11.37 7.74 -31.75
C ILE A 916 10.48 8.08 -32.95
N THR A 917 9.16 8.14 -32.76
CA THR A 917 8.21 8.41 -33.84
C THR A 917 8.54 9.69 -34.59
N THR A 918 8.92 10.75 -33.88
CA THR A 918 9.28 12.05 -34.50
C THR A 918 10.61 11.98 -35.26
N CYS A 919 11.61 11.26 -34.76
CA CYS A 919 12.92 11.12 -35.42
C CYS A 919 12.89 10.24 -36.69
N PHE A 920 11.87 9.40 -36.86
CA PHE A 920 11.69 8.58 -38.07
C PHE A 920 10.63 9.16 -39.03
N GLY A 921 9.52 9.71 -38.54
CA GLY A 921 8.38 10.14 -39.37
C GLY A 921 8.04 11.64 -39.33
N GLY A 922 8.68 12.44 -38.48
CA GLY A 922 8.28 13.82 -38.22
C GLY A 922 8.68 14.85 -39.27
N ARG A 923 7.92 15.96 -39.33
CA ARG A 923 8.21 17.15 -40.17
C ARG A 923 9.56 17.79 -39.83
N ASN A 924 9.95 17.82 -38.54
CA ASN A 924 11.25 18.32 -38.08
C ASN A 924 12.41 17.56 -38.73
N ARG A 925 12.36 16.23 -38.71
CA ARG A 925 13.34 15.35 -39.36
C ARG A 925 13.40 15.60 -40.87
N ARG A 926 12.25 15.64 -41.56
CA ARG A 926 12.19 15.86 -43.02
C ARG A 926 12.79 17.20 -43.46
N CYS A 927 12.49 18.27 -42.73
CA CYS A 927 13.04 19.60 -43.06
C CYS A 927 14.55 19.67 -42.77
N ALA A 928 14.99 19.08 -41.65
CA ALA A 928 16.41 19.02 -41.31
C ALA A 928 17.23 18.15 -42.28
N GLU A 929 16.64 17.08 -42.83
CA GLU A 929 17.25 16.31 -43.92
C GLU A 929 17.47 17.17 -45.17
N ALA A 930 16.46 17.96 -45.57
CA ALA A 930 16.58 18.88 -46.71
C ALA A 930 17.62 19.98 -46.45
N PHE A 931 17.67 20.52 -45.22
CA PHE A 931 18.70 21.47 -44.80
C PHE A 931 20.11 20.86 -44.92
N ALA A 932 20.28 19.63 -44.46
CA ALA A 932 21.57 18.94 -44.52
C ALA A 932 22.00 18.57 -45.94
N LYS A 933 21.07 18.15 -46.81
CA LYS A 933 21.34 17.92 -48.25
C LYS A 933 21.74 19.21 -48.98
N ALA A 934 21.29 20.36 -48.50
CA ALA A 934 21.67 21.68 -48.98
C ALA A 934 22.97 22.21 -48.33
N ASP A 935 23.71 21.37 -47.60
CA ASP A 935 24.96 21.73 -46.91
C ASP A 935 24.78 22.91 -45.94
N GLY A 936 23.59 23.03 -45.34
CA GLY A 936 23.23 24.12 -44.42
C GLY A 936 23.11 25.50 -45.05
N LYS A 937 23.11 25.61 -46.39
CA LYS A 937 23.08 26.90 -47.11
C LYS A 937 21.68 27.45 -47.36
N LYS A 938 20.66 26.60 -47.26
CA LYS A 938 19.27 26.99 -47.50
C LYS A 938 18.64 27.46 -46.19
N SER A 939 17.96 28.61 -46.20
CA SER A 939 17.31 29.14 -44.99
C SER A 939 16.13 28.26 -44.56
N TRP A 940 15.82 28.30 -43.26
CA TRP A 940 14.69 27.55 -42.72
C TRP A 940 13.35 28.02 -43.33
N GLU A 941 13.17 29.32 -43.57
CA GLU A 941 11.96 29.88 -44.17
C GLU A 941 11.73 29.35 -45.59
N ALA A 942 12.79 29.21 -46.39
CA ALA A 942 12.71 28.64 -47.73
C ALA A 942 12.32 27.15 -47.69
N ILE A 943 12.85 26.41 -46.71
CA ILE A 943 12.51 24.98 -46.51
C ILE A 943 11.05 24.83 -46.03
N GLU A 944 10.61 25.66 -45.09
CA GLU A 944 9.22 25.68 -44.62
C GLU A 944 8.25 25.98 -45.77
N SER A 945 8.54 26.99 -46.59
CA SER A 945 7.69 27.36 -47.72
C SER A 945 7.57 26.25 -48.76
N GLU A 946 8.65 25.48 -49.00
CA GLU A 946 8.66 24.41 -49.99
C GLU A 946 8.02 23.12 -49.48
N LEU A 947 8.26 22.75 -48.23
CA LEU A 947 7.92 21.42 -47.71
C LEU A 947 6.69 21.38 -46.81
N LEU A 948 6.29 22.51 -46.23
CA LEU A 948 5.28 22.54 -45.16
C LEU A 948 3.98 23.27 -45.53
N GLY A 949 3.88 23.86 -46.72
CA GLY A 949 2.63 24.42 -47.23
C GLY A 949 1.97 25.45 -46.29
N GLY A 950 2.79 26.28 -45.64
CA GLY A 950 2.33 27.30 -44.68
C GLY A 950 2.43 26.92 -43.20
N GLN A 951 2.76 25.67 -42.87
CA GLN A 951 3.02 25.24 -41.48
C GLN A 951 4.44 25.64 -41.03
N LYS A 952 4.61 25.96 -39.74
CA LYS A 952 5.89 26.35 -39.14
C LYS A 952 6.64 25.19 -38.48
N LEU A 953 7.96 25.21 -38.59
CA LEU A 953 8.85 24.21 -37.99
C LEU A 953 9.07 24.53 -36.50
N GLN A 954 8.63 23.64 -35.63
CA GLN A 954 8.65 23.90 -34.18
C GLN A 954 10.04 23.68 -33.56
N GLY A 955 10.81 22.70 -34.05
CA GLY A 955 12.09 22.33 -33.45
C GLY A 955 13.14 23.44 -33.51
N THR A 956 13.13 24.27 -34.56
CA THR A 956 14.05 25.41 -34.69
C THR A 956 13.72 26.49 -33.68
N LEU A 957 12.45 26.79 -33.46
CA LEU A 957 11.99 27.76 -32.46
C LEU A 957 12.32 27.30 -31.05
N THR A 958 11.95 26.06 -30.70
CA THR A 958 12.24 25.47 -29.39
C THR A 958 13.74 25.43 -29.08
N LEU A 959 14.59 25.23 -30.10
CA LEU A 959 16.04 25.28 -29.92
C LEU A 959 16.54 26.68 -29.57
N LEU A 960 16.01 27.72 -30.22
CA LEU A 960 16.37 29.10 -29.92
C LEU A 960 15.95 29.47 -28.49
N GLU A 961 14.73 29.12 -28.10
CA GLU A 961 14.18 29.36 -26.76
C GLU A 961 15.02 28.70 -25.66
N ILE A 962 15.40 27.43 -25.86
CA ILE A 962 16.23 26.69 -24.89
C ILE A 962 17.64 27.26 -24.81
N VAL A 963 18.20 27.70 -25.93
CA VAL A 963 19.54 28.30 -25.94
C VAL A 963 19.56 29.63 -25.19
N ASP A 964 18.54 30.45 -25.37
CA ASP A 964 18.42 31.73 -24.68
C ASP A 964 18.27 31.55 -23.16
N VAL A 965 17.53 30.53 -22.72
CA VAL A 965 17.31 30.24 -21.28
C VAL A 965 18.55 29.67 -20.61
N LEU A 966 19.24 28.73 -21.25
CA LEU A 966 20.39 28.06 -20.66
C LEU A 966 21.69 28.87 -20.78
N GLY A 967 21.79 29.79 -21.75
CA GLY A 967 22.97 30.62 -22.00
C GLY A 967 24.16 29.85 -22.64
N ASP A 968 25.11 30.59 -23.22
CA ASP A 968 26.20 30.02 -24.03
C ASP A 968 27.18 29.07 -23.29
N ALA A 969 27.33 29.22 -21.96
CA ALA A 969 28.34 28.51 -21.17
C ALA A 969 27.86 27.15 -20.60
N PRO A 970 26.66 27.01 -20.02
CA PRO A 970 26.12 25.72 -19.54
C PRO A 970 25.82 24.74 -20.67
N ILE A 971 25.31 25.25 -21.81
CA ILE A 971 24.97 24.46 -23.00
C ILE A 971 26.18 23.70 -23.57
N LYS A 972 27.36 24.33 -23.56
CA LYS A 972 28.58 23.74 -24.15
C LYS A 972 29.12 22.55 -23.39
N LYS A 973 28.82 22.41 -22.09
CA LYS A 973 29.41 21.36 -21.24
C LYS A 973 28.45 20.20 -20.96
N GLU A 974 27.17 20.48 -20.73
CA GLU A 974 26.22 19.46 -20.25
C GLU A 974 25.30 18.88 -21.33
N VAL A 975 25.05 19.63 -22.42
CA VAL A 975 24.14 19.28 -23.54
C VAL A 975 24.79 19.48 -24.93
N PRO A 976 25.89 18.74 -25.22
CA PRO A 976 26.69 18.93 -26.42
C PRO A 976 25.95 18.70 -27.75
N LEU A 977 24.97 17.80 -27.80
CA LEU A 977 24.18 17.53 -29.01
C LEU A 977 23.30 18.74 -29.36
N PHE A 978 22.53 19.27 -28.42
CA PHE A 978 21.69 20.45 -28.66
C PHE A 978 22.55 21.65 -29.07
N ALA A 979 23.71 21.82 -28.43
CA ALA A 979 24.69 22.84 -28.78
C ALA A 979 25.18 22.70 -30.23
N ALA A 980 25.50 21.47 -30.67
CA ALA A 980 25.95 21.20 -32.03
C ALA A 980 24.84 21.46 -33.05
N ILE A 981 23.60 21.04 -32.75
CA ILE A 981 22.44 21.31 -33.60
C ILE A 981 22.24 22.82 -33.76
N TYR A 982 22.34 23.60 -32.68
CA TYR A 982 22.20 25.06 -32.73
C TYR A 982 23.26 25.73 -33.61
N ARG A 983 24.54 25.36 -33.42
CA ARG A 983 25.64 25.98 -34.17
C ARG A 983 25.58 25.64 -35.66
N CYS A 984 25.23 24.39 -36.01
CA CYS A 984 25.02 24.00 -37.41
C CYS A 984 23.79 24.69 -38.02
N SER A 985 22.70 24.83 -37.25
CA SER A 985 21.43 25.40 -37.76
C SER A 985 21.45 26.92 -37.90
N PHE A 986 22.20 27.64 -37.06
CA PHE A 986 22.08 29.11 -36.95
C PHE A 986 23.41 29.88 -36.93
N LYS A 987 24.55 29.23 -36.65
CA LYS A 987 25.87 29.89 -36.57
C LYS A 987 26.79 29.58 -37.75
N GLY A 988 26.31 28.82 -38.73
CA GLY A 988 27.07 28.48 -39.94
C GLY A 988 28.21 27.49 -39.70
N GLU A 989 28.19 26.73 -38.59
CA GLU A 989 29.16 25.66 -38.39
C GLU A 989 28.92 24.53 -39.41
N PRO A 990 29.98 23.99 -40.05
CA PRO A 990 29.81 22.90 -41.00
C PRO A 990 29.17 21.66 -40.37
N LEU A 991 28.23 21.03 -41.08
CA LEU A 991 27.49 19.85 -40.60
C LEU A 991 28.39 18.63 -40.28
N VAL A 992 29.64 18.60 -40.77
CA VAL A 992 30.62 17.56 -40.37
C VAL A 992 31.00 17.64 -38.89
N GLU A 993 30.94 18.82 -38.28
CA GLU A 993 31.23 19.02 -36.85
C GLU A 993 30.15 18.42 -35.95
N PHE A 994 28.90 18.30 -36.43
CA PHE A 994 27.83 17.59 -35.71
C PHE A 994 28.24 16.16 -35.36
N VAL A 995 28.88 15.44 -36.30
CA VAL A 995 29.32 14.04 -36.11
C VAL A 995 30.40 13.93 -35.03
N LYS A 996 31.33 14.89 -34.97
CA LYS A 996 32.40 14.92 -33.96
C LYS A 996 31.88 15.10 -32.54
N ASN A 997 30.74 15.78 -32.39
CA ASN A 997 30.08 16.01 -31.10
C ASN A 997 29.23 14.81 -30.62
N LEU A 998 29.15 13.71 -31.38
CA LEU A 998 28.50 12.45 -30.95
C LEU A 998 29.40 11.55 -30.08
N ASN A 999 30.59 12.02 -29.68
CA ASN A 999 31.58 11.23 -28.93
C ASN A 999 31.18 11.05 -27.45
N THR A 1000 30.80 9.82 -27.08
CA THR A 1000 30.27 9.45 -25.76
C THR A 1000 31.28 9.46 -24.61
N LYS A 1001 32.60 9.59 -24.88
CA LYS A 1001 33.65 9.59 -23.84
C LYS A 1001 33.55 10.75 -22.84
N GLN A 1002 32.81 11.81 -23.18
CA GLN A 1002 32.62 12.98 -22.31
C GLN A 1002 31.39 12.89 -21.39
N MET A 1003 30.54 11.87 -21.53
CA MET A 1003 29.21 11.85 -20.87
C MET A 1003 29.12 11.03 -19.57
N HIS A 1004 30.13 10.24 -19.20
CA HIS A 1004 30.14 9.45 -17.97
C HIS A 1004 31.47 9.59 -17.21
N PRO A 1005 31.60 10.56 -16.29
CA PRO A 1005 32.69 10.56 -15.32
C PRO A 1005 32.57 9.39 -14.32
N ASP A 1006 31.34 9.01 -13.95
CA ASP A 1006 31.06 8.10 -12.83
C ASP A 1006 30.99 6.61 -13.20
N HIS A 1007 31.20 6.27 -14.48
CA HIS A 1007 31.33 4.87 -14.95
C HIS A 1007 32.77 4.49 -15.30
N ALA A 1008 33.76 5.20 -14.73
CA ALA A 1008 35.14 4.72 -14.66
C ALA A 1008 35.29 3.54 -13.66
N TYR A 1009 34.39 2.55 -13.74
CA TYR A 1009 34.54 1.24 -13.12
C TYR A 1009 34.78 0.21 -14.21
N LEU A 1010 35.92 0.32 -14.88
CA LEU A 1010 36.51 -0.79 -15.60
C LEU A 1010 38.00 -0.73 -15.35
N VAL A 1011 38.42 -1.57 -14.40
CA VAL A 1011 39.75 -2.19 -14.26
C VAL A 1011 40.69 -1.77 -15.37
N ASN A 1012 41.74 -1.03 -15.01
CA ASN A 1012 42.89 -0.86 -15.88
C ASN A 1012 43.39 -2.28 -16.23
N PRO A 1013 43.38 -2.74 -17.50
CA PRO A 1013 43.82 -4.08 -17.85
C PRO A 1013 45.31 -4.34 -17.52
N TYR A 1014 46.06 -3.32 -17.09
CA TYR A 1014 47.42 -3.44 -16.57
C TYR A 1014 47.51 -3.73 -15.06
N GLU A 1015 46.40 -3.70 -14.30
CA GLU A 1015 46.37 -3.99 -12.85
C GLU A 1015 46.13 -5.46 -12.51
N LEU A 1016 45.97 -6.35 -13.51
CA LEU A 1016 45.85 -7.81 -13.35
C LEU A 1016 47.19 -8.56 -13.31
N LYS A 1017 48.31 -7.87 -13.03
CA LYS A 1017 49.59 -8.50 -12.71
C LYS A 1017 50.09 -8.03 -11.35
N GLY A 1018 49.82 -8.85 -10.34
CA GLY A 1018 50.30 -8.74 -8.96
C GLY A 1018 49.88 -9.95 -8.16
#